data_AF-A0A6M0RST2-F1
#
_entry.id   AF-A0A6M0RST2-F1
#
_cell.length_a   1.000
_cell.length_b   1.000
_cell.length_c   1.000
_cell.angle_alpha   90.00
_cell.angle_beta   90.00
_cell.angle_gamma   90.00
#
_symmetry.space_group_name_H-M   'P 1'
#
loop_
_entity.id
_entity.type
_entity.pdbx_description
1 polymer ?
#
loop_
_entity_poly.entity_id
_entity_poly.type
_entity_poly.pdbx_seq_one_letter_code
_entity_poly.pdbx_strand_id
1 'polypeptide(L)'
;MTQQTMKAQNSIVLVPKLRSATLVGRRLVAWSLEVSLVAMSALVPWGAGHYVLMDRNMLPIEGSVEESFMPPAADSGALRVELNLLVKHAQQGWAWIAQIPPHRLHRTVPRLTNILWTVALIAPVITAGGQLVQLRLTGRTWPKQWLGIQVISITGGSLTLLQVVTRELVRWGLPMVIVVGGTLLTGVSAAPWMLLFIVILLAMAEGGTTLALDKRAWHDRVAKTRVTKSHAGYLPISGESLLYSLPMGDYTSSSQSNGIENNGVVGNGMVNSAIQLYGETANDDEWWLTEDAGDLTSLVLPPRSEQSGGSLVLLPPSQLLSGKRAWWLWSSGMVLACLAGFSVGRVGQSSQIQAESDAFLQTAQALMDKTQAEGADYDAAILMLAQVDDPRTAQYLTDLLSQTSRPTTLATVQQALISQGLESLPPLLSLGRVLENDLQQSLDTETRSLRLEQRHMVQGAIAKILTVHSDELDGIRLDRVNLGKYHDSERSFRLIQPGLLAAGTSWQNANLSQANLARASFFDEGPDGKADSYDDIISDLSGINLSGARLEHANLQGAQLSSANFRRADLRDVNLAYGNLEGAQLTNAQLMHVNAPDSQWQGSNLVGADMTQGMLDGADLSRARLNRLEAAHSSWTKAILPQSDWVGANLIGANFEQANLVSADFHGAQLDGVNFERADLRQANLRDADLRQARLTGVNLADADLAGAIFDDGTRVTGSFITPNAQLNTANSLQGVNFSRVRNIDVRQLNYICVQGGIHPSCQKLMDAAE
;
A
#
# COMPACT_ATOMS: atom_id res chain seq x y z
N MET A 1 33.79 -42.95 48.17
CA MET A 1 32.36 -43.25 47.92
C MET A 1 31.53 -42.57 49.00
N THR A 2 30.45 -41.83 48.73
CA THR A 2 30.01 -41.13 47.50
C THR A 2 28.97 -40.05 47.89
N GLN A 3 28.65 -39.12 46.98
CA GLN A 3 27.48 -38.20 47.04
C GLN A 3 27.39 -37.25 48.25
N GLN A 4 27.99 -36.05 48.12
CA GLN A 4 27.46 -34.84 48.75
C GLN A 4 26.37 -34.23 47.87
N THR A 5 25.26 -33.79 48.48
CA THR A 5 24.16 -33.11 47.78
C THR A 5 24.45 -31.62 47.58
N MET A 6 24.87 -31.19 46.39
CA MET A 6 24.93 -29.77 46.05
C MET A 6 23.53 -29.22 45.77
N LYS A 7 22.93 -28.52 46.74
CA LYS A 7 21.76 -27.67 46.52
C LYS A 7 22.13 -26.47 45.64
N ALA A 8 21.25 -26.08 44.73
CA ALA A 8 21.42 -24.88 43.92
C ALA A 8 21.39 -23.62 44.80
N GLN A 9 22.52 -22.92 44.93
CA GLN A 9 22.68 -21.79 45.87
C GLN A 9 23.31 -20.52 45.26
N ASN A 10 23.48 -20.45 43.93
CA ASN A 10 24.19 -19.35 43.26
C ASN A 10 23.30 -18.25 42.64
N SER A 11 21.99 -18.44 42.50
CA SER A 11 21.09 -17.45 41.86
C SER A 11 20.65 -16.31 42.78
N ILE A 12 20.71 -16.47 44.11
CA ILE A 12 20.14 -15.51 45.09
C ILE A 12 21.23 -14.66 45.81
N VAL A 13 22.51 -14.93 45.54
CA VAL A 13 23.65 -14.26 46.22
C VAL A 13 24.00 -12.88 45.63
N LEU A 14 23.47 -12.52 44.45
CA LEU A 14 23.80 -11.26 43.77
C LEU A 14 23.18 -10.02 44.44
N VAL A 15 21.91 -10.08 44.82
CA VAL A 15 21.15 -8.91 45.31
C VAL A 15 21.74 -8.30 46.59
N PRO A 16 22.19 -9.09 47.61
CA PRO A 16 22.87 -8.54 48.78
C PRO A 16 24.17 -7.80 48.44
N LYS A 17 25.01 -8.37 47.56
CA LYS A 17 26.28 -7.73 47.14
C LYS A 17 26.07 -6.48 46.29
N LEU A 18 24.97 -6.39 45.54
CA LEU A 18 24.59 -5.16 44.84
C LEU A 18 24.03 -4.09 45.80
N ARG A 19 23.41 -4.49 46.92
CA ARG A 19 22.95 -3.59 47.98
C ARG A 19 24.05 -3.02 48.88
N SER A 20 25.31 -3.44 48.73
CA SER A 20 26.49 -2.75 49.32
C SER A 20 27.22 -1.83 48.35
N ALA A 21 26.90 -1.84 47.05
CA ALA A 21 27.55 -0.99 46.05
C ALA A 21 27.27 0.52 46.24
N THR A 22 28.11 1.36 45.64
CA THR A 22 27.95 2.82 45.62
C THR A 22 26.63 3.25 44.95
N LEU A 23 26.16 4.46 45.25
CA LEU A 23 24.91 4.97 44.67
C LEU A 23 24.99 5.05 43.13
N VAL A 24 26.15 5.42 42.58
CA VAL A 24 26.41 5.41 41.12
C VAL A 24 26.33 3.99 40.55
N GLY A 25 26.99 3.01 41.18
CA GLY A 25 26.93 1.62 40.74
C GLY A 25 25.50 1.06 40.71
N ARG A 26 24.68 1.37 41.73
CA ARG A 26 23.27 0.96 41.76
C ARG A 26 22.41 1.67 40.71
N ARG A 27 22.65 2.96 40.44
CA ARG A 27 21.98 3.68 39.34
C ARG A 27 22.27 2.99 38.00
N LEU A 28 23.52 2.68 37.71
CA LEU A 28 23.94 2.04 36.45
C LEU A 28 23.36 0.63 36.29
N VAL A 29 23.37 -0.21 37.33
CA VAL A 29 22.81 -1.57 37.24
C VAL A 29 21.27 -1.55 37.19
N ALA A 30 20.60 -0.61 37.88
CA ALA A 30 19.15 -0.43 37.74
C ALA A 30 18.80 0.01 36.31
N TRP A 31 19.55 0.98 35.78
CA TRP A 31 19.40 1.50 34.43
C TRP A 31 19.59 0.39 33.39
N SER A 32 20.64 -0.44 33.49
CA SER A 32 20.89 -1.50 32.50
C SER A 32 19.79 -2.57 32.54
N LEU A 33 19.29 -2.92 33.72
CA LEU A 33 18.17 -3.86 33.87
C LEU A 33 16.85 -3.29 33.32
N GLU A 34 16.59 -1.99 33.44
CA GLU A 34 15.42 -1.33 32.82
C GLU A 34 15.48 -1.43 31.30
N VAL A 35 16.63 -1.10 30.71
CA VAL A 35 16.83 -1.13 29.26
C VAL A 35 16.78 -2.56 28.71
N SER A 36 17.46 -3.51 29.36
CA SER A 36 17.42 -4.92 28.97
C SER A 36 16.02 -5.51 29.05
N LEU A 37 15.20 -5.14 30.04
CA LEU A 37 13.82 -5.65 30.14
C LEU A 37 12.96 -5.21 28.94
N VAL A 38 13.01 -3.92 28.59
CA VAL A 38 12.25 -3.38 27.45
C VAL A 38 12.80 -3.95 26.13
N ALA A 39 14.12 -3.97 25.93
CA ALA A 39 14.74 -4.50 24.71
C ALA A 39 14.45 -6.00 24.49
N MET A 40 14.54 -6.83 25.53
CA MET A 40 14.24 -8.26 25.42
C MET A 40 12.76 -8.53 25.11
N SER A 41 11.84 -7.65 25.55
CA SER A 41 10.41 -7.77 25.23
C SER A 41 10.10 -7.54 23.74
N ALA A 42 10.94 -6.82 23.00
CA ALA A 42 10.89 -6.73 21.54
C ALA A 42 11.64 -7.89 20.87
N LEU A 43 12.90 -8.10 21.28
CA LEU A 43 13.85 -8.94 20.55
C LEU A 43 13.51 -10.44 20.60
N VAL A 44 12.97 -10.93 21.71
CA VAL A 44 12.65 -12.37 21.84
C VAL A 44 11.48 -12.78 20.95
N PRO A 45 10.32 -12.09 20.95
CA PRO A 45 9.25 -12.40 20.00
C PRO A 45 9.66 -12.13 18.54
N TRP A 46 10.40 -11.04 18.26
CA TRP A 46 10.87 -10.73 16.90
C TRP A 46 11.77 -11.82 16.31
N GLY A 47 12.77 -12.25 17.08
CA GLY A 47 13.71 -13.32 16.70
C GLY A 47 13.02 -14.68 16.53
N ALA A 48 12.08 -15.02 17.42
CA ALA A 48 11.26 -16.23 17.27
C ALA A 48 10.42 -16.20 15.98
N GLY A 49 9.84 -15.05 15.63
CA GLY A 49 9.09 -14.87 14.38
C GLY A 49 9.94 -15.06 13.12
N HIS A 50 11.20 -14.61 13.14
CA HIS A 50 12.16 -14.86 12.05
C HIS A 50 12.63 -16.31 11.98
N TYR A 51 12.85 -16.98 13.10
CA TYR A 51 13.24 -18.40 13.10
C TYR A 51 12.14 -19.27 12.45
N VAL A 52 10.87 -19.04 12.82
CA VAL A 52 9.69 -19.68 12.21
C VAL A 52 9.55 -19.38 10.70
N LEU A 53 10.06 -18.24 10.24
CA LEU A 53 10.06 -17.86 8.82
C LEU A 53 11.15 -18.59 8.01
N MET A 54 12.29 -18.94 8.63
CA MET A 54 13.42 -19.58 7.96
C MET A 54 13.31 -21.11 7.91
N ASP A 55 12.82 -21.73 8.98
CA ASP A 55 12.83 -23.18 9.20
C ASP A 55 12.02 -23.98 8.14
N ARG A 56 11.12 -23.32 7.40
CA ARG A 56 10.32 -23.93 6.31
C ARG A 56 10.89 -23.75 4.90
N ASN A 57 12.02 -23.05 4.72
CA ASN A 57 12.68 -22.91 3.42
C ASN A 57 13.74 -24.02 3.16
N MET A 58 13.88 -25.02 4.05
CA MET A 58 14.85 -26.11 3.94
C MET A 58 14.18 -27.50 3.86
N LEU A 59 13.32 -27.72 2.87
CA LEU A 59 12.89 -29.06 2.45
C LEU A 59 13.08 -29.22 0.94
N PRO A 60 13.74 -30.30 0.45
CA PRO A 60 13.90 -30.54 -0.98
C PRO A 60 12.58 -30.83 -1.68
N ILE A 61 12.49 -30.47 -2.96
CA ILE A 61 11.39 -30.91 -3.84
C ILE A 61 11.83 -32.20 -4.53
N GLU A 62 11.25 -33.33 -4.12
CA GLU A 62 11.26 -34.60 -4.84
C GLU A 62 9.82 -35.13 -4.94
N GLY A 63 9.44 -35.71 -6.08
CA GLY A 63 8.12 -36.36 -6.26
C GLY A 63 7.34 -35.86 -7.47
N SER A 64 7.32 -36.66 -8.53
CA SER A 64 6.66 -36.40 -9.82
C SER A 64 5.16 -36.70 -9.83
N VAL A 65 4.40 -35.86 -10.57
CA VAL A 65 3.31 -36.22 -11.52
C VAL A 65 2.28 -37.30 -11.12
N GLU A 66 1.01 -36.91 -10.96
CA GLU A 66 -0.13 -37.48 -11.73
C GLU A 66 -1.37 -36.56 -11.66
N GLU A 67 -2.32 -36.75 -12.58
CA GLU A 67 -3.56 -35.94 -12.69
C GLU A 67 -4.73 -36.55 -11.91
N SER A 68 -5.58 -35.74 -11.24
CA SER A 68 -7.06 -35.72 -11.41
C SER A 68 -7.89 -35.10 -10.25
N PHE A 69 -8.78 -34.18 -10.63
CA PHE A 69 -10.19 -34.03 -10.20
C PHE A 69 -10.62 -34.32 -8.73
N MET A 70 -10.54 -33.31 -7.85
CA MET A 70 -11.54 -32.97 -6.79
C MET A 70 -11.13 -31.59 -6.15
N PRO A 71 -11.99 -30.85 -5.43
CA PRO A 71 -11.64 -29.52 -4.91
C PRO A 71 -10.82 -29.61 -3.61
N PRO A 72 -10.04 -28.56 -3.26
CA PRO A 72 -9.14 -28.59 -2.11
C PRO A 72 -9.90 -28.57 -0.78
N ALA A 73 -9.70 -29.62 0.03
CA ALA A 73 -10.06 -29.62 1.44
C ALA A 73 -9.13 -28.70 2.26
N ALA A 74 -9.64 -28.12 3.35
CA ALA A 74 -8.92 -27.14 4.15
C ALA A 74 -7.90 -27.75 5.14
N ASP A 75 -6.91 -26.93 5.51
CA ASP A 75 -5.89 -27.09 6.58
C ASP A 75 -5.12 -28.44 6.61
N SER A 76 -3.81 -28.44 6.31
CA SER A 76 -2.84 -28.08 7.36
C SER A 76 -1.51 -27.49 6.84
N GLY A 77 -1.48 -26.97 5.61
CA GLY A 77 -0.29 -26.42 4.92
C GLY A 77 0.21 -25.04 5.38
N ALA A 78 -0.13 -24.58 6.59
CA ALA A 78 0.25 -23.29 7.17
C ALA A 78 -0.01 -22.06 6.25
N LEU A 79 -1.28 -21.67 6.12
CA LEU A 79 -1.67 -20.45 5.40
C LEU A 79 -0.79 -19.26 5.82
N ARG A 80 -0.12 -18.65 4.83
CA ARG A 80 0.41 -17.28 4.96
C ARG A 80 -0.79 -16.34 5.08
N VAL A 81 -0.66 -15.32 5.91
CA VAL A 81 -1.68 -14.28 6.11
C VAL A 81 -0.99 -12.93 5.95
N GLU A 82 -1.75 -11.92 5.50
CA GLU A 82 -1.32 -10.52 5.50
C GLU A 82 -0.73 -10.11 6.86
N LEU A 83 0.27 -9.23 6.84
CA LEU A 83 0.81 -8.66 8.07
C LEU A 83 -0.26 -7.84 8.79
N ASN A 84 -0.37 -8.05 10.11
CA ASN A 84 -1.23 -7.23 10.98
C ASN A 84 -0.96 -5.74 10.72
N LEU A 85 -2.02 -4.94 10.67
CA LEU A 85 -1.98 -3.50 10.37
C LEU A 85 -0.89 -2.74 11.15
N LEU A 86 -0.64 -3.10 12.42
CA LEU A 86 0.42 -2.53 13.25
C LEU A 86 1.82 -2.86 12.72
N VAL A 87 2.04 -4.09 12.27
CA VAL A 87 3.31 -4.57 11.70
C VAL A 87 3.51 -4.00 10.30
N LYS A 88 2.45 -3.95 9.46
CA LYS A 88 2.43 -3.33 8.12
C LYS A 88 2.89 -1.86 8.20
N HIS A 89 2.30 -1.07 9.10
CA HIS A 89 2.69 0.33 9.33
C HIS A 89 4.09 0.49 9.92
N ALA A 90 4.48 -0.32 10.93
CA ALA A 90 5.82 -0.25 11.51
C ALA A 90 6.91 -0.58 10.48
N GLN A 91 6.66 -1.56 9.61
CA GLN A 91 7.55 -1.96 8.54
C GLN A 91 7.64 -0.91 7.43
N GLN A 92 6.52 -0.30 7.00
CA GLN A 92 6.51 0.79 6.03
C GLN A 92 7.21 2.05 6.58
N GLY A 93 6.90 2.45 7.81
CA GLY A 93 7.52 3.60 8.48
C GLY A 93 9.03 3.42 8.68
N TRP A 94 9.48 2.20 9.00
CA TRP A 94 10.92 1.92 9.04
C TRP A 94 11.56 1.83 7.64
N ALA A 95 10.88 1.26 6.65
CA ALA A 95 11.39 1.20 5.28
C ALA A 95 11.65 2.59 4.69
N TRP A 96 10.81 3.58 5.02
CA TRP A 96 11.02 4.98 4.69
C TRP A 96 12.30 5.55 5.34
N ILE A 97 12.51 5.31 6.64
CA ILE A 97 13.73 5.76 7.37
C ILE A 97 15.00 5.08 6.84
N ALA A 98 14.91 3.80 6.46
CA ALA A 98 16.03 2.99 6.01
C ALA A 98 16.26 2.99 4.49
N GLN A 99 15.44 3.74 3.73
CA GLN A 99 15.46 3.81 2.26
C GLN A 99 15.32 2.43 1.57
N ILE A 100 14.51 1.53 2.15
CA ILE A 100 14.28 0.20 1.60
C ILE A 100 13.14 0.25 0.58
N PRO A 101 13.34 -0.22 -0.67
CA PRO A 101 12.28 -0.25 -1.68
C PRO A 101 11.04 -1.05 -1.23
N PRO A 102 9.81 -0.59 -1.51
CA PRO A 102 8.58 -1.27 -1.10
C PRO A 102 8.48 -2.73 -1.55
N HIS A 103 9.08 -3.11 -2.68
CA HIS A 103 9.09 -4.49 -3.17
C HIS A 103 9.88 -5.46 -2.27
N ARG A 104 10.82 -4.98 -1.43
CA ARG A 104 11.60 -5.82 -0.49
C ARG A 104 10.87 -6.06 0.84
N LEU A 105 9.64 -5.60 0.97
CA LEU A 105 8.82 -5.73 2.18
C LEU A 105 7.97 -6.99 2.09
N HIS A 106 8.05 -7.86 3.10
CA HIS A 106 7.18 -9.03 3.21
C HIS A 106 5.69 -8.61 3.13
N ARG A 107 4.97 -9.04 2.08
CA ARG A 107 3.53 -8.79 1.92
C ARG A 107 2.69 -9.80 2.73
N THR A 108 3.13 -11.05 2.84
CA THR A 108 2.49 -12.12 3.64
C THR A 108 3.51 -12.91 4.46
N VAL A 109 3.11 -13.41 5.63
CA VAL A 109 3.95 -14.21 6.55
C VAL A 109 3.14 -15.34 7.20
N PRO A 110 3.77 -16.38 7.77
CA PRO A 110 3.06 -17.40 8.55
C PRO A 110 2.27 -16.77 9.72
N ARG A 111 1.07 -17.31 10.01
CA ARG A 111 0.20 -16.84 11.13
C ARG A 111 0.98 -16.65 12.46
N LEU A 112 1.87 -17.59 12.79
CA LEU A 112 2.67 -17.53 14.01
C LEU A 112 3.71 -16.40 13.99
N THR A 113 4.40 -16.17 12.87
CA THR A 113 5.32 -15.02 12.68
C THR A 113 4.57 -13.70 12.83
N ASN A 114 3.37 -13.58 12.26
CA ASN A 114 2.52 -12.39 12.35
C ASN A 114 2.16 -12.04 13.81
N ILE A 115 1.74 -13.05 14.58
CA ILE A 115 1.43 -12.91 16.02
C ILE A 115 2.69 -12.50 16.80
N LEU A 116 3.82 -13.19 16.58
CA LEU A 116 5.07 -12.92 17.28
C LEU A 116 5.63 -11.50 17.00
N TRP A 117 5.54 -11.03 15.76
CA TRP A 117 5.90 -9.65 15.40
C TRP A 117 4.93 -8.61 15.93
N THR A 118 3.63 -8.92 16.01
CA THR A 118 2.64 -8.05 16.68
C THR A 118 2.96 -7.92 18.18
N VAL A 119 3.31 -9.03 18.85
CA VAL A 119 3.74 -9.02 20.26
C VAL A 119 5.05 -8.24 20.45
N ALA A 120 6.01 -8.35 19.51
CA ALA A 120 7.27 -7.60 19.56
C ALA A 120 7.09 -6.07 19.55
N LEU A 121 6.02 -5.56 18.93
CA LEU A 121 5.69 -4.13 18.92
C LEU A 121 4.95 -3.68 20.19
N ILE A 122 4.07 -4.52 20.73
CA ILE A 122 3.20 -4.16 21.86
C ILE A 122 3.89 -4.34 23.22
N ALA A 123 4.66 -5.41 23.41
CA ALA A 123 5.28 -5.72 24.70
C ALA A 123 6.26 -4.64 25.22
N PRO A 124 7.06 -3.95 24.39
CA PRO A 124 7.89 -2.82 24.83
C PRO A 124 7.07 -1.65 25.36
N VAL A 125 5.92 -1.35 24.74
CA VAL A 125 5.04 -0.24 25.15
C VAL A 125 4.40 -0.57 26.51
N ILE A 126 3.92 -1.81 26.69
CA ILE A 126 3.35 -2.26 27.98
C ILE A 126 4.41 -2.27 29.09
N THR A 127 5.61 -2.80 28.83
CA THR A 127 6.67 -2.88 29.84
C THR A 127 7.22 -1.51 30.22
N ALA A 128 7.41 -0.60 29.25
CA ALA A 128 7.79 0.79 29.53
C ALA A 128 6.69 1.55 30.28
N GLY A 129 5.43 1.44 29.83
CA GLY A 129 4.27 2.06 30.50
C GLY A 129 4.11 1.62 31.96
N GLY A 130 4.24 0.31 32.22
CA GLY A 130 4.23 -0.24 33.58
C GLY A 130 5.37 0.31 34.46
N GLN A 131 6.57 0.49 33.90
CA GLN A 131 7.68 1.14 34.60
C GLN A 131 7.41 2.63 34.91
N LEU A 132 6.80 3.37 33.99
CA LEU A 132 6.43 4.79 34.19
C LEU A 132 5.37 4.95 35.29
N VAL A 133 4.34 4.11 35.30
CA VAL A 133 3.30 4.10 36.35
C VAL A 133 3.90 3.77 37.72
N GLN A 134 4.75 2.75 37.81
CA GLN A 134 5.46 2.41 39.05
C GLN A 134 6.40 3.54 39.52
N LEU A 135 7.09 4.22 38.60
CA LEU A 135 7.93 5.38 38.90
C LEU A 135 7.11 6.58 39.40
N ARG A 136 5.90 6.81 38.86
CA ARG A 136 4.97 7.87 39.32
C ARG A 136 4.37 7.57 40.70
N LEU A 137 3.99 6.32 40.97
CA LEU A 137 3.31 5.92 42.22
C LEU A 137 4.29 5.72 43.38
N THR A 138 5.44 5.08 43.14
CA THR A 138 6.37 4.65 44.22
C THR A 138 7.71 5.39 44.21
N GLY A 139 7.99 6.19 43.17
CA GLY A 139 9.34 6.71 42.90
C GLY A 139 10.35 5.65 42.44
N ARG A 140 9.90 4.43 42.09
CA ARG A 140 10.76 3.28 41.80
C ARG A 140 10.20 2.44 40.64
N THR A 141 11.04 2.07 39.69
CA THR A 141 10.82 0.97 38.73
C THR A 141 11.15 -0.38 39.40
N TRP A 142 10.81 -1.52 38.79
CA TRP A 142 11.12 -2.84 39.36
C TRP A 142 12.63 -3.03 39.66
N PRO A 143 13.58 -2.69 38.77
CA PRO A 143 15.01 -2.80 39.09
C PRO A 143 15.47 -1.82 40.18
N LYS A 144 14.91 -0.60 40.22
CA LYS A 144 15.18 0.39 41.30
C LYS A 144 14.70 -0.13 42.67
N GLN A 145 13.56 -0.83 42.71
CA GLN A 145 13.05 -1.50 43.93
C GLN A 145 14.02 -2.59 44.41
N TRP A 146 14.47 -3.49 43.54
CA TRP A 146 15.41 -4.57 43.90
C TRP A 146 16.71 -4.02 44.49
N LEU A 147 17.27 -2.96 43.90
CA LEU A 147 18.56 -2.36 44.28
C LEU A 147 18.47 -1.35 45.44
N GLY A 148 17.27 -1.04 45.93
CA GLY A 148 17.05 -0.16 47.08
C GLY A 148 17.38 1.30 46.79
N ILE A 149 16.95 1.81 45.63
CA ILE A 149 17.08 3.23 45.25
C ILE A 149 15.71 3.80 44.86
N GLN A 150 15.50 5.10 45.11
CA GLN A 150 14.25 5.79 44.84
C GLN A 150 14.52 7.16 44.21
N VAL A 151 13.66 7.57 43.29
CA VAL A 151 13.60 8.93 42.76
C VAL A 151 12.64 9.75 43.62
N ILE A 152 13.03 10.98 43.94
CA ILE A 152 12.18 11.97 44.63
C ILE A 152 12.30 13.33 43.95
N SER A 153 11.30 14.20 44.16
CA SER A 153 11.37 15.59 43.70
C SER A 153 12.42 16.38 44.49
N ILE A 154 13.00 17.43 43.88
CA ILE A 154 13.91 18.34 44.62
C ILE A 154 13.15 19.12 45.70
N THR A 155 11.86 19.42 45.48
CA THR A 155 10.96 20.12 46.41
C THR A 155 10.45 19.24 47.56
N GLY A 156 10.83 17.97 47.62
CA GLY A 156 10.19 16.97 48.46
C GLY A 156 8.89 16.41 47.83
N GLY A 157 8.34 15.37 48.45
CA GLY A 157 7.12 14.70 47.99
C GLY A 157 7.29 13.67 46.85
N SER A 158 6.17 13.08 46.44
CA SER A 158 6.08 12.19 45.27
C SER A 158 6.30 12.95 43.97
N LEU A 159 6.81 12.29 42.92
CA LEU A 159 7.00 12.92 41.60
C LEU A 159 5.65 13.39 41.02
N THR A 160 5.64 14.51 40.30
CA THR A 160 4.49 14.88 39.46
C THR A 160 4.53 14.12 38.13
N LEU A 161 3.41 14.02 37.42
CA LEU A 161 3.36 13.36 36.11
C LEU A 161 4.27 14.06 35.09
N LEU A 162 4.26 15.40 35.09
CA LEU A 162 5.17 16.21 34.26
C LEU A 162 6.65 15.92 34.56
N GLN A 163 7.03 15.73 35.83
CA GLN A 163 8.40 15.35 36.21
C GLN A 163 8.78 13.95 35.72
N VAL A 164 7.85 12.98 35.73
CA VAL A 164 8.11 11.62 35.17
C VAL A 164 8.26 11.67 33.65
N VAL A 165 7.35 12.36 32.96
CA VAL A 165 7.35 12.44 31.49
C VAL A 165 8.57 13.22 30.97
N THR A 166 8.85 14.41 31.53
CA THR A 166 10.05 15.20 31.13
C THR A 166 11.35 14.43 31.39
N ARG A 167 11.47 13.73 32.53
CA ARG A 167 12.64 12.89 32.84
C ARG A 167 12.94 11.88 31.74
N GLU A 168 11.94 11.09 31.35
CA GLU A 168 12.16 9.98 30.44
C GLU A 168 12.15 10.43 28.96
N LEU A 169 11.41 11.49 28.59
CA LEU A 169 11.55 12.16 27.30
C LEU A 169 12.97 12.70 27.08
N VAL A 170 13.60 13.28 28.11
CA VAL A 170 14.98 13.79 28.02
C VAL A 170 15.98 12.63 27.90
N ARG A 171 15.81 11.58 28.72
CA ARG A 171 16.66 10.37 28.76
C ARG A 171 16.65 9.55 27.46
N TRP A 172 15.53 9.50 26.75
CA TRP A 172 15.35 8.67 25.55
C TRP A 172 15.22 9.47 24.25
N GLY A 173 14.54 10.61 24.30
CA GLY A 173 14.27 11.45 23.14
C GLY A 173 15.52 12.13 22.58
N LEU A 174 16.43 12.64 23.43
CA LEU A 174 17.67 13.26 22.91
C LEU A 174 18.56 12.24 22.17
N PRO A 175 18.87 11.04 22.72
CA PRO A 175 19.55 9.98 21.97
C PRO A 175 18.85 9.59 20.66
N MET A 176 17.51 9.44 20.66
CA MET A 176 16.75 9.13 19.44
C MET A 176 16.86 10.24 18.38
N VAL A 177 16.72 11.52 18.76
CA VAL A 177 16.83 12.66 17.84
C VAL A 177 18.23 12.78 17.25
N ILE A 178 19.29 12.55 18.05
CA ILE A 178 20.68 12.53 17.58
C ILE A 178 20.87 11.43 16.52
N VAL A 179 20.38 10.23 16.78
CA VAL A 179 20.58 9.07 15.88
C VAL A 179 19.74 9.17 14.61
N VAL A 180 18.44 9.50 14.72
CA VAL A 180 17.53 9.64 13.56
C VAL A 180 17.91 10.86 12.71
N GLY A 181 18.24 12.00 13.34
CA GLY A 181 18.75 13.18 12.65
C GLY A 181 20.07 12.90 11.95
N GLY A 182 20.98 12.14 12.59
CA GLY A 182 22.22 11.67 11.99
C GLY A 182 22.01 10.83 10.73
N THR A 183 21.09 9.87 10.76
CA THR A 183 20.76 9.07 9.55
C THR A 183 20.14 9.90 8.43
N LEU A 184 19.22 10.81 8.76
CA LEU A 184 18.56 11.67 7.76
C LEU A 184 19.53 12.68 7.10
N LEU A 185 20.51 13.18 7.85
CA LEU A 185 21.51 14.15 7.35
C LEU A 185 22.67 13.49 6.58
N THR A 186 22.97 12.22 6.86
CA THR A 186 24.12 11.53 6.24
C THR A 186 23.74 10.55 5.12
N GLY A 187 22.47 10.14 5.05
CA GLY A 187 22.00 9.12 4.10
C GLY A 187 22.50 7.70 4.40
N VAL A 188 23.21 7.48 5.51
CA VAL A 188 23.81 6.17 5.84
C VAL A 188 22.75 5.23 6.41
N SER A 189 22.36 4.24 5.60
CA SER A 189 21.36 3.23 5.94
C SER A 189 21.89 2.14 6.89
N ALA A 190 21.88 2.42 8.19
CA ALA A 190 22.22 1.45 9.23
C ALA A 190 21.04 0.52 9.58
N ALA A 191 21.35 -0.71 10.01
CA ALA A 191 20.34 -1.67 10.47
C ALA A 191 19.60 -1.16 11.74
N PRO A 192 18.31 -1.47 11.95
CA PRO A 192 17.52 -0.85 13.01
C PRO A 192 18.03 -1.25 14.41
N TRP A 193 18.56 -2.46 14.54
CA TRP A 193 19.22 -2.96 15.75
C TRP A 193 20.50 -2.18 16.07
N MET A 194 21.23 -1.67 15.07
CA MET A 194 22.42 -0.84 15.28
C MET A 194 22.04 0.57 15.74
N LEU A 195 20.99 1.15 15.15
CA LEU A 195 20.46 2.45 15.59
C LEU A 195 19.97 2.38 17.05
N LEU A 196 19.19 1.34 17.38
CA LEU A 196 18.75 1.07 18.76
C LEU A 196 19.94 0.87 19.72
N PHE A 197 21.00 0.17 19.29
CA PHE A 197 22.22 -0.02 20.08
C PHE A 197 22.96 1.31 20.33
N ILE A 198 23.07 2.20 19.33
CA ILE A 198 23.69 3.52 19.50
C ILE A 198 22.86 4.39 20.45
N VAL A 199 21.52 4.38 20.33
CA VAL A 199 20.60 5.06 21.27
C VAL A 199 20.83 4.57 22.70
N ILE A 200 20.96 3.25 22.90
CA ILE A 200 21.25 2.64 24.20
C ILE A 200 22.63 3.05 24.73
N LEU A 201 23.67 3.10 23.88
CA LEU A 201 25.01 3.56 24.28
C LEU A 201 25.06 5.04 24.65
N LEU A 202 24.37 5.91 23.91
CA LEU A 202 24.27 7.34 24.23
C LEU A 202 23.53 7.56 25.55
N ALA A 203 22.44 6.83 25.79
CA ALA A 203 21.70 6.88 27.06
C ALA A 203 22.49 6.24 28.24
N MET A 204 23.35 5.24 27.98
CA MET A 204 24.35 4.76 28.96
C MET A 204 25.35 5.86 29.32
N ALA A 205 25.89 6.56 28.32
CA ALA A 205 26.88 7.62 28.52
C ALA A 205 26.29 8.78 29.34
N GLU A 206 25.07 9.24 29.01
CA GLU A 206 24.36 10.28 29.77
C GLU A 206 24.11 9.85 31.22
N GLY A 207 23.65 8.61 31.45
CA GLY A 207 23.51 8.03 32.79
C GLY A 207 24.83 7.90 33.57
N GLY A 208 25.97 7.78 32.87
CA GLY A 208 27.31 7.74 33.42
C GLY A 208 27.86 9.08 33.92
N THR A 209 27.35 10.22 33.42
CA THR A 209 27.89 11.59 33.65
C THR A 209 27.97 12.04 35.11
N THR A 210 27.42 11.26 36.06
CA THR A 210 27.43 11.51 37.52
C THR A 210 28.82 11.71 38.17
N LEU A 211 29.91 11.53 37.42
CA LEU A 211 31.29 11.84 37.81
C LEU A 211 31.59 13.36 37.85
N ALA A 212 30.78 14.21 37.20
CA ALA A 212 31.00 15.65 37.15
C ALA A 212 30.30 16.41 38.30
N LEU A 213 31.11 16.85 39.29
CA LEU A 213 30.89 17.92 40.30
C LEU A 213 29.66 17.86 41.24
N ASP A 214 28.50 17.32 40.82
CA ASP A 214 27.18 17.65 41.40
C ASP A 214 26.31 16.42 41.73
N LYS A 215 26.80 15.20 41.41
CA LYS A 215 26.19 13.90 41.75
C LYS A 215 24.77 13.65 41.17
N ARG A 216 24.28 14.45 40.21
CA ARG A 216 23.00 14.30 39.49
C ARG A 216 23.26 14.06 37.99
N ALA A 217 22.41 13.26 37.34
CA ALA A 217 22.44 13.08 35.88
C ALA A 217 21.84 14.30 35.14
N TRP A 218 21.95 14.36 33.81
CA TRP A 218 21.41 15.49 33.05
C TRP A 218 19.88 15.46 33.00
N HIS A 219 19.26 14.29 32.74
CA HIS A 219 17.80 14.14 32.87
C HIS A 219 17.26 14.39 34.29
N ASP A 220 18.03 14.07 35.35
CA ASP A 220 17.68 14.43 36.74
C ASP A 220 17.59 15.96 36.92
N ARG A 221 18.53 16.71 36.33
CA ARG A 221 18.57 18.19 36.37
C ARG A 221 17.36 18.79 35.66
N VAL A 222 17.09 18.41 34.41
CA VAL A 222 16.00 18.98 33.60
C VAL A 222 14.63 18.70 34.24
N ALA A 223 14.40 17.47 34.71
CA ALA A 223 13.15 17.08 35.36
C ALA A 223 13.01 17.56 36.82
N LYS A 224 13.98 18.29 37.37
CA LYS A 224 14.05 18.72 38.79
C LYS A 224 13.86 17.57 39.80
N THR A 225 14.49 16.42 39.54
CA THR A 225 14.44 15.22 40.42
C THR A 225 15.83 14.84 40.95
N ARG A 226 15.88 13.93 41.94
CA ARG A 226 17.12 13.30 42.42
C ARG A 226 16.91 11.84 42.82
N VAL A 227 17.90 10.99 42.56
CA VAL A 227 17.89 9.57 43.00
C VAL A 227 18.65 9.42 44.32
N THR A 228 17.98 8.88 45.36
CA THR A 228 18.51 8.63 46.71
C THR A 228 18.54 7.13 47.05
N LYS A 229 19.16 6.77 48.18
CA LYS A 229 19.04 5.43 48.77
C LYS A 229 17.65 5.28 49.41
N SER A 230 17.00 4.14 49.20
CA SER A 230 15.79 3.74 49.93
C SER A 230 16.16 3.37 51.37
N HIS A 231 15.99 4.30 52.30
CA HIS A 231 15.75 3.94 53.70
C HIS A 231 14.27 3.55 53.84
N ALA A 232 13.95 2.68 54.80
CA ALA A 232 12.56 2.26 55.04
C ALA A 232 11.80 3.36 55.78
N GLY A 233 10.53 3.56 55.43
CA GLY A 233 9.64 4.54 56.08
C GLY A 233 9.67 5.94 55.45
N TYR A 234 8.80 6.16 54.46
CA TYR A 234 8.23 7.47 54.14
C TYR A 234 6.87 7.24 53.47
N LEU A 235 5.80 7.29 54.26
CA LEU A 235 4.42 7.34 53.78
C LEU A 235 3.99 8.81 53.72
N PRO A 236 3.66 9.37 52.54
CA PRO A 236 3.01 10.67 52.48
C PRO A 236 1.53 10.51 52.86
N ILE A 237 1.12 11.10 53.97
CA ILE A 237 -0.29 11.17 54.37
C ILE A 237 -0.99 12.19 53.45
N SER A 238 -1.84 11.73 52.54
CA SER A 238 -2.71 12.57 51.73
C SER A 238 -4.10 12.66 52.35
N GLY A 239 -4.24 13.51 53.37
CA GLY A 239 -5.53 13.85 53.96
C GLY A 239 -6.25 14.92 53.15
N GLU A 240 -6.87 14.55 52.02
CA GLU A 240 -7.86 15.39 51.34
C GLU A 240 -8.85 14.53 50.54
N SER A 241 -10.14 14.70 50.83
CA SER A 241 -11.21 13.86 50.30
C SER A 241 -11.91 14.49 49.10
N LEU A 242 -11.88 13.80 47.95
CA LEU A 242 -12.80 14.09 46.85
C LEU A 242 -13.91 13.02 46.82
N LEU A 243 -15.16 13.49 46.86
CA LEU A 243 -16.34 12.65 46.93
C LEU A 243 -16.58 11.93 45.60
N TYR A 244 -17.01 10.67 45.68
CA TYR A 244 -17.82 10.08 44.62
C TYR A 244 -19.27 10.57 44.73
N SER A 245 -19.86 10.98 43.62
CA SER A 245 -21.31 11.19 43.49
C SER A 245 -21.83 10.50 42.23
N LEU A 246 -22.62 9.45 42.44
CA LEU A 246 -23.50 8.83 41.44
C LEU A 246 -24.87 8.63 42.11
N PRO A 247 -26.00 8.91 41.42
CA PRO A 247 -27.29 9.05 42.09
C PRO A 247 -28.07 7.75 42.27
N MET A 248 -28.70 7.64 43.44
CA MET A 248 -30.01 7.02 43.74
C MET A 248 -30.30 5.56 43.34
N GLY A 249 -30.70 4.78 44.36
CA GLY A 249 -31.36 3.49 44.22
C GLY A 249 -31.79 2.97 45.60
N ASP A 250 -33.07 3.08 45.94
CA ASP A 250 -33.60 2.71 47.26
C ASP A 250 -33.59 1.18 47.51
N TYR A 251 -33.51 0.75 48.77
CA TYR A 251 -34.69 0.27 49.52
C TYR A 251 -34.37 -0.15 50.98
N THR A 252 -35.17 0.41 51.89
CA THR A 252 -35.58 -0.01 53.26
C THR A 252 -34.82 -1.09 54.07
N SER A 253 -34.65 -0.81 55.37
CA SER A 253 -34.13 -1.67 56.44
C SER A 253 -35.11 -2.72 56.99
N SER A 254 -34.58 -3.76 57.66
CA SER A 254 -35.20 -4.43 58.84
C SER A 254 -34.20 -5.36 59.57
N SER A 255 -34.51 -5.74 60.83
CA SER A 255 -33.75 -6.56 61.82
C SER A 255 -32.31 -6.10 62.16
N GLN A 256 -31.85 -5.88 63.41
CA GLN A 256 -32.23 -6.23 64.80
C GLN A 256 -31.71 -7.60 65.32
N SER A 257 -31.30 -7.60 66.60
CA SER A 257 -30.94 -8.72 67.50
C SER A 257 -29.45 -9.07 67.66
N ASN A 258 -28.92 -8.81 68.88
CA ASN A 258 -28.16 -9.68 69.80
C ASN A 258 -27.15 -10.71 69.25
N GLY A 259 -25.97 -10.94 69.84
CA GLY A 259 -25.50 -10.69 71.22
C GLY A 259 -24.93 -11.99 71.82
N ILE A 260 -24.33 -11.93 73.04
CA ILE A 260 -23.77 -13.10 73.81
C ILE A 260 -22.50 -13.73 73.17
N GLU A 261 -21.59 -14.42 73.87
CA GLU A 261 -20.85 -14.13 75.12
C GLU A 261 -19.72 -15.18 75.29
N ASN A 262 -18.55 -14.78 75.82
CA ASN A 262 -17.61 -15.51 76.69
C ASN A 262 -17.21 -17.02 76.55
N ASN A 263 -15.90 -17.23 76.85
CA ASN A 263 -15.25 -18.42 77.47
C ASN A 263 -14.99 -19.73 76.67
N GLY A 264 -13.75 -20.26 76.78
CA GLY A 264 -13.39 -21.58 76.23
C GLY A 264 -11.92 -22.09 76.29
N VAL A 265 -11.15 -21.72 77.31
CA VAL A 265 -9.77 -22.17 77.72
C VAL A 265 -9.15 -23.43 77.05
N VAL A 266 -7.86 -23.34 76.62
CA VAL A 266 -6.69 -24.26 76.89
C VAL A 266 -5.56 -24.01 75.87
N GLY A 267 -4.26 -23.99 76.27
CA GLY A 267 -3.13 -24.14 75.32
C GLY A 267 -1.81 -23.34 75.53
N ASN A 268 -1.16 -23.48 76.69
CA ASN A 268 0.19 -22.99 77.08
C ASN A 268 1.23 -22.50 76.04
N GLY A 269 1.98 -21.45 76.41
CA GLY A 269 3.22 -20.96 75.75
C GLY A 269 3.39 -19.44 75.91
N MET A 270 3.90 -18.85 77.00
CA MET A 270 5.14 -19.10 77.77
C MET A 270 6.43 -19.03 76.92
N VAL A 271 7.48 -18.25 77.27
CA VAL A 271 7.63 -17.29 78.39
C VAL A 271 8.78 -16.27 78.13
N ASN A 272 8.79 -15.20 78.95
CA ASN A 272 9.84 -14.23 79.38
C ASN A 272 11.35 -14.58 79.08
N SER A 273 12.34 -13.66 79.19
CA SER A 273 12.49 -12.52 80.12
C SER A 273 13.46 -11.43 79.66
N ALA A 274 13.43 -10.30 80.38
CA ALA A 274 14.36 -9.16 80.40
C ALA A 274 15.86 -9.49 80.58
N ILE A 275 16.73 -8.47 80.40
CA ILE A 275 17.74 -8.03 81.39
C ILE A 275 18.37 -6.66 81.03
N GLN A 276 18.96 -6.04 82.06
CA GLN A 276 19.67 -4.75 82.22
C GLN A 276 20.62 -4.29 81.08
N LEU A 277 20.84 -2.98 80.82
CA LEU A 277 21.41 -1.84 81.62
C LEU A 277 22.97 -1.79 81.55
N TYR A 278 23.56 -0.62 81.81
CA TYR A 278 24.93 -0.15 81.47
C TYR A 278 25.19 0.05 79.96
N GLY A 279 25.68 1.19 79.46
CA GLY A 279 25.84 2.53 80.06
C GLY A 279 27.28 2.92 80.42
N GLU A 280 27.87 3.82 79.63
CA GLU A 280 28.92 4.81 79.97
C GLU A 280 29.07 5.76 78.75
N THR A 281 28.70 7.05 78.89
CA THR A 281 29.59 8.24 79.05
C THR A 281 30.46 8.61 77.83
N ALA A 282 30.56 9.87 77.41
CA ALA A 282 30.02 11.13 77.95
C ALA A 282 30.17 12.30 76.94
N ASN A 283 29.35 13.36 77.12
CA ASN A 283 29.61 14.78 76.82
C ASN A 283 29.95 15.23 75.36
N ASP A 284 29.55 16.39 74.82
CA ASP A 284 28.57 17.49 75.11
C ASP A 284 28.25 18.15 73.72
N ASP A 285 27.25 19.00 73.44
CA ASP A 285 26.06 19.55 74.14
C ASP A 285 24.77 19.07 73.36
N GLU A 286 23.49 19.51 73.44
CA GLU A 286 22.70 20.61 74.05
C GLU A 286 22.97 22.04 73.48
N TRP A 287 22.25 23.18 73.65
CA TRP A 287 20.95 23.67 74.17
C TRP A 287 20.12 24.28 72.99
N TRP A 288 18.77 24.31 72.93
CA TRP A 288 17.80 25.20 73.61
C TRP A 288 18.12 26.73 73.45
N LEU A 289 17.23 27.68 73.09
CA LEU A 289 15.78 27.73 72.77
C LEU A 289 15.39 29.02 71.97
N THR A 290 14.18 29.02 71.37
CA THR A 290 13.23 30.15 71.06
C THR A 290 13.56 31.45 70.28
N GLU A 291 12.64 31.75 69.33
CA GLU A 291 11.90 33.02 69.04
C GLU A 291 12.53 34.24 68.29
N ASP A 292 11.78 34.67 67.26
CA ASP A 292 11.49 36.03 66.71
C ASP A 292 12.58 37.13 66.77
N ALA A 293 13.01 37.77 65.67
CA ALA A 293 12.25 38.25 64.50
C ALA A 293 13.17 38.79 63.38
N GLY A 294 12.61 39.03 62.18
CA GLY A 294 13.04 40.15 61.30
C GLY A 294 14.32 39.99 60.44
N ASP A 295 14.13 39.41 59.25
CA ASP A 295 14.79 39.78 57.97
C ASP A 295 16.31 39.55 57.70
N LEU A 296 16.59 39.34 56.40
CA LEU A 296 17.86 39.38 55.66
C LEU A 296 19.26 39.14 56.33
N THR A 297 19.77 37.91 56.11
CA THR A 297 21.15 37.57 55.64
C THR A 297 22.37 37.55 56.59
N SER A 298 23.33 36.68 56.23
CA SER A 298 24.69 36.48 56.81
C SER A 298 24.71 35.74 58.18
N LEU A 299 25.84 35.23 58.73
CA LEU A 299 27.26 35.48 58.42
C LEU A 299 28.19 34.25 58.70
N VAL A 300 28.93 33.82 57.66
CA VAL A 300 30.33 33.28 57.62
C VAL A 300 30.87 32.33 58.72
N LEU A 301 31.38 31.17 58.27
CA LEU A 301 32.80 30.80 58.47
C LEU A 301 33.43 30.44 57.10
N PRO A 302 34.64 30.91 56.75
CA PRO A 302 35.22 30.79 55.40
C PRO A 302 36.33 29.69 55.33
N PRO A 303 37.06 29.49 54.21
CA PRO A 303 37.59 28.17 53.86
C PRO A 303 38.96 27.83 54.44
N ARG A 304 39.26 26.52 54.47
CA ARG A 304 40.62 26.03 54.22
C ARG A 304 40.71 25.46 52.80
N SER A 305 41.56 26.05 51.99
CA SER A 305 41.97 25.51 50.69
C SER A 305 43.05 24.44 50.88
N GLU A 306 42.80 23.22 50.45
CA GLU A 306 43.90 22.33 50.06
C GLU A 306 44.12 22.48 48.56
N GLN A 307 45.23 23.15 48.21
CA GLN A 307 45.80 23.07 46.87
C GLN A 307 46.52 21.73 46.73
N SER A 308 46.22 21.00 45.66
CA SER A 308 47.22 20.12 45.04
C SER A 308 47.02 20.19 43.53
N GLY A 309 48.00 20.72 42.81
CA GLY A 309 47.88 21.06 41.39
C GLY A 309 47.57 19.85 40.51
N GLY A 310 46.94 20.11 39.37
CA GLY A 310 46.78 19.10 38.32
C GLY A 310 48.14 18.72 37.74
N SER A 311 48.37 17.41 37.59
CA SER A 311 49.45 16.87 36.76
C SER A 311 48.87 15.78 35.85
N LEU A 312 49.14 15.89 34.55
CA LEU A 312 48.60 14.99 33.53
C LEU A 312 49.44 13.70 33.47
N VAL A 313 49.28 12.83 34.46
CA VAL A 313 50.10 11.61 34.59
C VAL A 313 49.52 10.45 33.78
N LEU A 314 50.13 10.20 32.61
CA LEU A 314 49.98 8.95 31.84
C LEU A 314 50.66 7.78 32.58
N LEU A 315 49.91 6.72 32.89
CA LEU A 315 50.42 5.47 33.48
C LEU A 315 49.73 4.24 32.82
N PRO A 316 50.34 3.03 32.87
CA PRO A 316 50.28 2.09 31.75
C PRO A 316 49.19 0.98 31.85
N PRO A 317 48.89 0.28 30.74
CA PRO A 317 47.76 -0.66 30.64
C PRO A 317 48.07 -2.08 31.19
N SER A 318 48.38 -2.22 32.49
CA SER A 318 48.74 -3.52 33.10
C SER A 318 47.93 -3.93 34.35
N GLN A 319 46.91 -3.15 34.75
CA GLN A 319 46.08 -3.41 35.96
C GLN A 319 44.57 -3.55 35.64
N LEU A 320 44.21 -3.94 34.40
CA LEU A 320 42.83 -3.83 33.91
C LEU A 320 41.91 -5.04 34.21
N LEU A 321 42.43 -6.13 34.77
CA LEU A 321 41.71 -7.42 34.94
C LEU A 321 41.60 -7.85 36.41
N SER A 322 40.69 -7.23 37.16
CA SER A 322 40.32 -7.68 38.51
C SER A 322 38.80 -7.77 38.71
N GLY A 323 38.27 -8.99 38.75
CA GLY A 323 37.01 -9.46 39.38
C GLY A 323 35.64 -8.86 38.97
N LYS A 324 35.54 -7.57 38.66
CA LYS A 324 34.26 -6.84 38.55
C LYS A 324 33.87 -6.46 37.11
N ARG A 325 34.77 -6.61 36.14
CA ARG A 325 34.49 -6.36 34.71
C ARG A 325 33.93 -7.58 33.97
N ALA A 326 34.11 -8.80 34.50
CA ALA A 326 33.62 -10.04 33.89
C ALA A 326 32.08 -10.07 33.74
N TRP A 327 31.34 -9.50 34.69
CA TRP A 327 29.88 -9.42 34.63
C TRP A 327 29.35 -8.48 33.53
N TRP A 328 30.10 -7.43 33.18
CA TRP A 328 29.79 -6.59 32.02
C TRP A 328 29.93 -7.38 30.71
N LEU A 329 31.04 -8.12 30.57
CA LEU A 329 31.32 -8.94 29.39
C LEU A 329 30.31 -10.06 29.16
N TRP A 330 29.66 -10.58 30.21
CA TRP A 330 28.61 -11.60 30.06
C TRP A 330 27.29 -11.04 29.55
N SER A 331 26.82 -9.89 30.07
CA SER A 331 25.57 -9.29 29.58
C SER A 331 25.72 -8.64 28.20
N SER A 332 26.88 -8.04 27.89
CA SER A 332 27.17 -7.64 26.50
C SER A 332 27.43 -8.87 25.62
N GLY A 333 28.01 -9.93 26.17
CA GLY A 333 28.36 -11.16 25.47
C GLY A 333 27.18 -11.93 24.90
N MET A 334 26.05 -12.02 25.63
CA MET A 334 24.84 -12.64 25.07
C MET A 334 24.25 -11.81 23.91
N VAL A 335 24.22 -10.48 24.03
CA VAL A 335 23.77 -9.60 22.94
C VAL A 335 24.70 -9.71 21.73
N LEU A 336 26.03 -9.75 21.95
CA LEU A 336 27.03 -9.97 20.91
C LEU A 336 26.93 -11.36 20.28
N ALA A 337 26.62 -12.42 21.03
CA ALA A 337 26.45 -13.77 20.48
C ALA A 337 25.22 -13.85 19.54
N CYS A 338 24.08 -13.27 19.94
CA CYS A 338 22.90 -13.18 19.08
C CYS A 338 23.14 -12.30 17.84
N LEU A 339 23.94 -11.23 17.95
CA LEU A 339 24.30 -10.38 16.81
C LEU A 339 25.35 -11.03 15.88
N ALA A 340 26.33 -11.76 16.42
CA ALA A 340 27.37 -12.43 15.65
C ALA A 340 26.79 -13.49 14.71
N GLY A 341 25.84 -14.30 15.20
CA GLY A 341 25.08 -15.24 14.38
C GLY A 341 24.31 -14.57 13.24
N PHE A 342 23.89 -13.31 13.42
CA PHE A 342 23.18 -12.54 12.40
C PHE A 342 24.13 -11.84 11.40
N SER A 343 25.35 -11.47 11.81
CA SER A 343 26.35 -10.88 10.90
C SER A 343 26.94 -11.89 9.91
N VAL A 344 27.07 -13.17 10.29
CA VAL A 344 27.59 -14.22 9.41
C VAL A 344 26.74 -14.34 8.14
N GLY A 345 25.42 -14.22 8.25
CA GLY A 345 24.50 -14.23 7.11
C GLY A 345 24.65 -13.04 6.14
N ARG A 346 25.29 -11.95 6.55
CA ARG A 346 25.57 -10.78 5.67
C ARG A 346 26.97 -10.76 5.09
N VAL A 347 27.97 -11.34 5.76
CA VAL A 347 29.32 -11.45 5.18
C VAL A 347 29.27 -12.27 3.89
N GLY A 348 28.53 -13.38 3.90
CA GLY A 348 28.25 -14.17 2.69
C GLY A 348 27.60 -13.35 1.58
N GLN A 349 26.59 -12.54 1.91
CA GLN A 349 25.88 -11.69 0.96
C GLN A 349 26.78 -10.59 0.35
N SER A 350 27.70 -10.00 1.13
CA SER A 350 28.70 -9.06 0.59
C SER A 350 29.76 -9.74 -0.27
N SER A 351 30.24 -10.93 0.10
CA SER A 351 31.19 -11.68 -0.74
C SER A 351 30.56 -12.19 -2.03
N GLN A 352 29.26 -12.49 -2.02
CA GLN A 352 28.51 -12.94 -3.18
C GLN A 352 28.37 -11.81 -4.21
N ILE A 353 27.85 -10.64 -3.80
CA ILE A 353 27.75 -9.44 -4.67
C ILE A 353 29.12 -9.05 -5.26
N GLN A 354 30.19 -9.20 -4.49
CA GLN A 354 31.54 -8.91 -4.97
C GLN A 354 32.05 -9.96 -5.96
N ALA A 355 31.79 -11.25 -5.73
CA ALA A 355 32.11 -12.32 -6.67
C ALA A 355 31.29 -12.25 -7.97
N GLU A 356 30.02 -11.85 -7.90
CA GLU A 356 29.14 -11.61 -9.06
C GLU A 356 29.67 -10.45 -9.90
N SER A 357 30.06 -9.33 -9.26
CA SER A 357 30.69 -8.21 -9.96
C SER A 357 32.07 -8.56 -10.54
N ASP A 358 32.88 -9.35 -9.86
CA ASP A 358 34.17 -9.82 -10.36
C ASP A 358 34.00 -10.80 -11.55
N ALA A 359 32.96 -11.65 -11.52
CA ALA A 359 32.59 -12.53 -12.62
C ALA A 359 32.10 -11.75 -13.85
N PHE A 360 31.20 -10.76 -13.66
CA PHE A 360 30.79 -9.84 -14.72
C PHE A 360 32.01 -9.18 -15.37
N LEU A 361 32.91 -8.59 -14.57
CA LEU A 361 34.12 -7.94 -15.07
C LEU A 361 35.03 -8.90 -15.84
N GLN A 362 35.24 -10.13 -15.37
CA GLN A 362 36.04 -11.14 -16.08
C GLN A 362 35.40 -11.57 -17.40
N THR A 363 34.09 -11.83 -17.42
CA THR A 363 33.38 -12.19 -18.67
C THR A 363 33.31 -11.04 -19.67
N ALA A 364 33.09 -9.80 -19.22
CA ALA A 364 33.10 -8.61 -20.07
C ALA A 364 34.51 -8.30 -20.61
N GLN A 365 35.57 -8.48 -19.81
CA GLN A 365 36.96 -8.39 -20.28
C GLN A 365 37.29 -9.50 -21.29
N ALA A 366 36.91 -10.74 -21.02
CA ALA A 366 37.07 -11.85 -21.97
C ALA A 366 36.31 -11.62 -23.28
N LEU A 367 35.13 -11.00 -23.25
CA LEU A 367 34.39 -10.56 -24.44
C LEU A 367 35.09 -9.41 -25.17
N MET A 368 35.63 -8.42 -24.46
CA MET A 368 36.39 -7.32 -25.04
C MET A 368 37.68 -7.80 -25.73
N ASP A 369 38.48 -8.66 -25.09
CA ASP A 369 39.65 -9.29 -25.71
C ASP A 369 39.27 -10.20 -26.90
N LYS A 370 38.12 -10.88 -26.82
CA LYS A 370 37.54 -11.66 -27.93
C LYS A 370 36.86 -10.81 -29.02
N THR A 371 36.83 -9.48 -28.96
CA THR A 371 36.25 -8.68 -30.08
C THR A 371 37.01 -8.85 -31.40
N GLN A 372 38.25 -9.37 -31.37
CA GLN A 372 39.02 -9.75 -32.57
C GLN A 372 38.83 -11.21 -32.99
N ALA A 373 38.08 -12.03 -32.23
CA ALA A 373 37.84 -13.44 -32.50
C ALA A 373 36.45 -13.65 -33.13
N GLU A 374 36.38 -13.58 -34.46
CA GLU A 374 35.13 -13.81 -35.20
C GLU A 374 34.69 -15.28 -35.15
N GLY A 375 33.43 -15.54 -34.77
CA GLY A 375 32.80 -16.87 -34.92
C GLY A 375 31.97 -17.31 -33.71
N ALA A 376 31.64 -18.60 -33.68
CA ALA A 376 30.74 -19.20 -32.67
C ALA A 376 31.23 -19.04 -31.21
N ASP A 377 32.54 -18.89 -30.98
CA ASP A 377 33.13 -18.62 -29.66
C ASP A 377 32.79 -17.24 -29.10
N TYR A 378 32.35 -16.31 -29.95
CA TYR A 378 31.86 -14.98 -29.57
C TYR A 378 30.36 -15.05 -29.24
N ASP A 379 29.57 -15.73 -30.08
CA ASP A 379 28.14 -15.99 -29.82
C ASP A 379 27.93 -16.80 -28.52
N ALA A 380 28.78 -17.81 -28.27
CA ALA A 380 28.77 -18.55 -27.01
C ALA A 380 29.13 -17.68 -25.79
N ALA A 381 30.05 -16.72 -25.94
CA ALA A 381 30.44 -15.80 -24.87
C ALA A 381 29.32 -14.79 -24.54
N ILE A 382 28.57 -14.33 -25.54
CA ILE A 382 27.34 -13.51 -25.35
C ILE A 382 26.31 -14.28 -24.51
N LEU A 383 26.08 -15.57 -24.82
CA LEU A 383 25.14 -16.40 -24.08
C LEU A 383 25.62 -16.75 -22.66
N MET A 384 26.94 -16.85 -22.42
CA MET A 384 27.50 -16.97 -21.08
C MET A 384 27.34 -15.69 -20.26
N LEU A 385 27.56 -14.51 -20.86
CA LEU A 385 27.31 -13.23 -20.19
C LEU A 385 25.83 -13.09 -19.79
N ALA A 386 24.91 -13.58 -20.62
CA ALA A 386 23.47 -13.58 -20.33
C ALA A 386 23.06 -14.45 -19.11
N GLN A 387 23.95 -15.32 -18.62
CA GLN A 387 23.76 -16.10 -17.39
C GLN A 387 24.34 -15.41 -16.14
N VAL A 388 24.96 -14.23 -16.28
CA VAL A 388 25.46 -13.43 -15.16
C VAL A 388 24.34 -12.56 -14.62
N ASP A 389 24.00 -12.79 -13.34
CA ASP A 389 23.02 -12.03 -12.55
C ASP A 389 23.60 -10.67 -12.13
N ASP A 390 23.73 -9.76 -13.10
CA ASP A 390 24.23 -8.39 -12.92
C ASP A 390 23.40 -7.41 -13.75
N PRO A 391 22.80 -6.36 -13.16
CA PRO A 391 21.93 -5.42 -13.86
C PRO A 391 22.64 -4.59 -14.95
N ARG A 392 23.98 -4.65 -15.03
CA ARG A 392 24.78 -4.07 -16.12
C ARG A 392 24.75 -4.91 -17.39
N THR A 393 24.49 -6.23 -17.28
CA THR A 393 24.42 -7.18 -18.41
C THR A 393 23.36 -6.76 -19.42
N ALA A 394 22.14 -6.48 -18.95
CA ALA A 394 21.02 -6.00 -19.76
C ALA A 394 21.36 -4.76 -20.60
N GLN A 395 22.07 -3.78 -20.01
CA GLN A 395 22.52 -2.58 -20.72
C GLN A 395 23.62 -2.90 -21.75
N TYR A 396 24.66 -3.64 -21.35
CA TYR A 396 25.78 -4.00 -22.25
C TYR A 396 25.32 -4.81 -23.47
N LEU A 397 24.42 -5.78 -23.27
CA LEU A 397 23.82 -6.54 -24.37
C LEU A 397 22.97 -5.65 -25.29
N THR A 398 22.27 -4.65 -24.75
CA THR A 398 21.49 -3.68 -25.55
C THR A 398 22.41 -2.77 -26.37
N ASP A 399 23.50 -2.27 -25.76
CA ASP A 399 24.51 -1.47 -26.46
C ASP A 399 25.20 -2.28 -27.57
N LEU A 400 25.48 -3.56 -27.32
CA LEU A 400 26.00 -4.49 -28.32
C LEU A 400 25.01 -4.72 -29.47
N LEU A 401 23.69 -4.84 -29.21
CA LEU A 401 22.67 -4.96 -30.25
C LEU A 401 22.65 -3.72 -31.16
N SER A 402 22.83 -2.53 -30.60
CA SER A 402 22.86 -1.26 -31.34
C SER A 402 24.07 -1.11 -32.28
N GLN A 403 25.20 -1.74 -31.93
CA GLN A 403 26.48 -1.68 -32.64
C GLN A 403 26.68 -2.85 -33.61
N THR A 404 26.01 -3.97 -33.39
CA THR A 404 26.18 -5.19 -34.20
C THR A 404 25.47 -5.08 -35.55
N SER A 405 26.20 -5.46 -36.62
CA SER A 405 25.71 -5.50 -38.00
C SER A 405 25.63 -6.91 -38.61
N ARG A 406 26.06 -7.97 -37.89
CA ARG A 406 25.94 -9.37 -38.34
C ARG A 406 24.58 -9.96 -37.92
N PRO A 407 23.73 -10.46 -38.84
CA PRO A 407 22.40 -11.00 -38.50
C PRO A 407 22.40 -12.16 -37.51
N THR A 408 23.40 -13.05 -37.57
CA THR A 408 23.54 -14.17 -36.63
C THR A 408 23.76 -13.68 -35.21
N THR A 409 24.72 -12.78 -35.02
CA THR A 409 25.06 -12.20 -33.71
C THR A 409 23.94 -11.31 -33.18
N LEU A 410 23.19 -10.60 -34.05
CA LEU A 410 21.97 -9.91 -33.65
C LEU A 410 20.93 -10.85 -33.04
N ALA A 411 20.73 -12.05 -33.63
CA ALA A 411 19.84 -13.06 -33.07
C ALA A 411 20.38 -13.65 -31.75
N THR A 412 21.69 -13.88 -31.62
CA THR A 412 22.32 -14.31 -30.36
C THR A 412 22.09 -13.29 -29.24
N VAL A 413 22.32 -12.00 -29.51
CA VAL A 413 22.13 -10.92 -28.54
C VAL A 413 20.64 -10.74 -28.20
N GLN A 414 19.74 -10.90 -29.18
CA GLN A 414 18.29 -10.93 -28.93
C GLN A 414 17.91 -12.06 -27.95
N GLN A 415 18.42 -13.27 -28.17
CA GLN A 415 18.16 -14.43 -27.30
C GLN A 415 18.73 -14.23 -25.89
N ALA A 416 19.93 -13.63 -25.79
CA ALA A 416 20.57 -13.26 -24.52
C ALA A 416 19.73 -12.25 -23.71
N LEU A 417 19.21 -11.21 -24.38
CA LEU A 417 18.31 -10.23 -23.75
C LEU A 417 16.98 -10.86 -23.32
N ILE A 418 16.41 -11.76 -24.11
CA ILE A 418 15.20 -12.52 -23.73
C ILE A 418 15.45 -13.39 -22.48
N SER A 419 16.61 -14.03 -22.35
CA SER A 419 16.95 -14.83 -21.15
C SER A 419 17.18 -14.01 -19.88
N GLN A 420 17.45 -12.70 -20.00
CA GLN A 420 17.51 -11.76 -18.87
C GLN A 420 16.13 -11.22 -18.46
N GLY A 421 15.06 -11.62 -19.17
CA GLY A 421 13.68 -11.33 -18.80
C GLY A 421 13.38 -9.83 -18.64
N LEU A 422 12.69 -9.49 -17.56
CA LEU A 422 12.20 -8.13 -17.29
C LEU A 422 13.31 -7.08 -17.14
N GLU A 423 14.51 -7.43 -16.67
CA GLU A 423 15.61 -6.47 -16.49
C GLU A 423 16.10 -5.88 -17.82
N SER A 424 15.88 -6.59 -18.94
CA SER A 424 16.23 -6.11 -20.28
C SER A 424 15.22 -5.10 -20.86
N LEU A 425 14.01 -4.98 -20.30
CA LEU A 425 12.97 -4.11 -20.85
C LEU A 425 13.36 -2.61 -20.85
N PRO A 426 13.84 -1.99 -19.75
CA PRO A 426 14.15 -0.56 -19.76
C PRO A 426 15.26 -0.17 -20.77
N PRO A 427 16.37 -0.92 -20.89
CA PRO A 427 17.33 -0.74 -21.98
C PRO A 427 16.70 -0.91 -23.37
N LEU A 428 15.99 -2.01 -23.64
CA LEU A 428 15.33 -2.28 -24.93
C LEU A 428 14.35 -1.16 -25.33
N LEU A 429 13.56 -0.66 -24.39
CA LEU A 429 12.64 0.46 -24.57
C LEU A 429 13.36 1.80 -24.82
N SER A 430 14.60 1.96 -24.35
CA SER A 430 15.44 3.12 -24.70
C SER A 430 15.97 3.00 -26.13
N LEU A 431 16.54 1.85 -26.50
CA LEU A 431 17.08 1.60 -27.83
C LEU A 431 15.99 1.66 -28.91
N GLY A 432 14.81 1.08 -28.67
CA GLY A 432 13.69 1.13 -29.61
C GLY A 432 13.26 2.57 -29.97
N ARG A 433 13.32 3.50 -29.01
CA ARG A 433 13.06 4.93 -29.25
C ARG A 433 14.18 5.63 -30.03
N VAL A 434 15.44 5.26 -29.81
CA VAL A 434 16.57 5.77 -30.60
C VAL A 434 16.46 5.28 -32.05
N LEU A 435 16.20 3.99 -32.26
CA LEU A 435 16.04 3.40 -33.60
C LEU A 435 14.85 4.00 -34.37
N GLU A 436 13.73 4.32 -33.70
CA GLU A 436 12.60 5.02 -34.33
C GLU A 436 12.97 6.45 -34.75
N ASN A 437 13.73 7.19 -33.94
CA ASN A 437 14.20 8.54 -34.25
C ASN A 437 15.24 8.53 -35.40
N ASP A 438 16.10 7.52 -35.46
CA ASP A 438 17.05 7.32 -36.57
C ASP A 438 16.29 7.04 -37.89
N LEU A 439 15.27 6.18 -37.86
CA LEU A 439 14.48 5.79 -39.04
C LEU A 439 13.58 6.92 -39.61
N GLN A 440 13.35 7.98 -38.84
CA GLN A 440 12.71 9.22 -39.30
C GLN A 440 13.67 10.17 -40.04
N GLN A 441 14.98 9.98 -39.92
CA GLN A 441 15.98 10.78 -40.62
C GLN A 441 16.22 10.26 -42.04
N SER A 442 16.82 11.11 -42.88
CA SER A 442 17.20 10.77 -44.26
C SER A 442 18.46 9.88 -44.29
N LEU A 443 18.30 8.62 -43.91
CA LEU A 443 19.33 7.59 -44.00
C LEU A 443 19.52 7.08 -45.44
N ASP A 444 20.72 6.58 -45.73
CA ASP A 444 20.98 5.75 -46.90
C ASP A 444 20.27 4.38 -46.80
N THR A 445 20.12 3.69 -47.93
CA THR A 445 19.36 2.43 -48.01
C THR A 445 19.96 1.31 -47.16
N GLU A 446 21.29 1.26 -47.02
CA GLU A 446 21.98 0.19 -46.30
C GLU A 446 21.82 0.37 -44.79
N THR A 447 22.15 1.55 -44.26
CA THR A 447 21.92 1.92 -42.85
C THR A 447 20.44 1.82 -42.48
N ARG A 448 19.52 2.26 -43.36
CA ARG A 448 18.08 2.10 -43.15
C ARG A 448 17.68 0.62 -43.01
N SER A 449 18.24 -0.27 -43.82
CA SER A 449 17.94 -1.71 -43.75
C SER A 449 18.44 -2.34 -42.44
N LEU A 450 19.64 -1.98 -41.99
CA LEU A 450 20.20 -2.42 -40.71
C LEU A 450 19.40 -1.87 -39.52
N ARG A 451 19.02 -0.59 -39.53
CA ARG A 451 18.20 0.02 -38.48
C ARG A 451 16.80 -0.60 -38.39
N LEU A 452 16.21 -0.98 -39.53
CA LEU A 452 14.96 -1.76 -39.56
C LEU A 452 15.13 -3.16 -38.97
N GLU A 453 16.26 -3.84 -39.23
CA GLU A 453 16.56 -5.15 -38.66
C GLU A 453 16.78 -5.08 -37.14
N GLN A 454 17.62 -4.15 -36.66
CA GLN A 454 17.82 -3.88 -35.24
C GLN A 454 16.48 -3.56 -34.54
N ARG A 455 15.61 -2.73 -35.15
CA ARG A 455 14.28 -2.44 -34.59
C ARG A 455 13.41 -3.70 -34.51
N HIS A 456 13.40 -4.53 -35.55
CA HIS A 456 12.67 -5.80 -35.54
C HIS A 456 13.16 -6.75 -34.43
N MET A 457 14.48 -6.81 -34.18
CA MET A 457 15.02 -7.61 -33.07
C MET A 457 14.58 -7.07 -31.71
N VAL A 458 14.62 -5.75 -31.49
CA VAL A 458 14.12 -5.11 -30.26
C VAL A 458 12.61 -5.38 -30.06
N GLN A 459 11.81 -5.23 -31.12
CA GLN A 459 10.37 -5.52 -31.09
C GLN A 459 10.08 -6.99 -30.74
N GLY A 460 10.81 -7.92 -31.34
CA GLY A 460 10.71 -9.36 -31.05
C GLY A 460 11.15 -9.72 -29.63
N ALA A 461 12.20 -9.08 -29.10
CA ALA A 461 12.65 -9.29 -27.73
C ALA A 461 11.59 -8.83 -26.73
N ILE A 462 11.13 -7.57 -26.83
CA ILE A 462 10.09 -7.01 -25.97
C ILE A 462 8.82 -7.89 -26.00
N ALA A 463 8.31 -8.23 -27.20
CA ALA A 463 7.13 -9.07 -27.33
C ALA A 463 7.32 -10.46 -26.72
N LYS A 464 8.51 -11.07 -26.85
CA LYS A 464 8.78 -12.38 -26.25
C LYS A 464 8.89 -12.31 -24.73
N ILE A 465 9.49 -11.26 -24.16
CA ILE A 465 9.54 -11.05 -22.71
C ILE A 465 8.13 -10.86 -22.15
N LEU A 466 7.30 -10.03 -22.77
CA LEU A 466 5.88 -9.85 -22.42
C LEU A 466 5.05 -11.15 -22.53
N THR A 467 5.50 -12.12 -23.33
CA THR A 467 4.88 -13.46 -23.46
C THR A 467 5.40 -14.47 -22.44
N VAL A 468 6.57 -14.25 -21.84
CA VAL A 468 7.17 -15.17 -20.85
C VAL A 468 6.90 -14.72 -19.41
N HIS A 469 6.77 -13.40 -19.19
CA HIS A 469 6.60 -12.78 -17.87
C HIS A 469 5.25 -12.04 -17.73
N SER A 470 4.18 -12.52 -18.39
CA SER A 470 2.84 -11.90 -18.35
C SER A 470 2.33 -11.67 -16.92
N ASP A 471 2.68 -12.57 -16.02
CA ASP A 471 2.15 -12.65 -14.66
C ASP A 471 2.93 -11.71 -13.69
N GLU A 472 3.96 -11.03 -14.20
CA GLU A 472 4.90 -10.18 -13.47
C GLU A 472 4.91 -8.72 -13.98
N LEU A 473 3.94 -8.33 -14.83
CA LEU A 473 3.92 -7.02 -15.50
C LEU A 473 3.38 -5.84 -14.65
N ASP A 474 2.92 -6.08 -13.41
CA ASP A 474 2.43 -5.03 -12.49
C ASP A 474 3.46 -3.89 -12.31
N GLY A 475 3.02 -2.65 -12.58
CA GLY A 475 3.84 -1.45 -12.49
C GLY A 475 4.84 -1.22 -13.63
N ILE A 476 4.88 -2.07 -14.65
CA ILE A 476 5.82 -1.92 -15.77
C ILE A 476 5.36 -0.81 -16.75
N ARG A 477 6.32 0.04 -17.14
CA ARG A 477 6.11 1.15 -18.08
C ARG A 477 6.62 0.82 -19.48
N LEU A 478 5.70 0.74 -20.42
CA LEU A 478 5.84 0.44 -21.85
C LEU A 478 5.49 1.67 -22.71
N ASP A 479 5.50 2.86 -22.11
CA ASP A 479 5.09 4.13 -22.73
C ASP A 479 5.86 4.42 -24.04
N ARG A 480 5.12 4.76 -25.09
CA ARG A 480 5.64 5.01 -26.45
C ARG A 480 6.41 3.84 -27.07
N VAL A 481 6.22 2.60 -26.60
CA VAL A 481 6.75 1.42 -27.32
C VAL A 481 6.05 1.26 -28.67
N ASN A 482 6.79 0.83 -29.69
CA ASN A 482 6.26 0.59 -31.03
C ASN A 482 6.27 -0.91 -31.34
N LEU A 483 5.13 -1.59 -31.18
CA LEU A 483 4.93 -3.03 -31.50
C LEU A 483 3.83 -3.26 -32.56
N GLY A 484 3.32 -2.17 -33.14
CA GLY A 484 2.30 -2.17 -34.19
C GLY A 484 2.85 -2.30 -35.61
N LYS A 485 1.96 -2.54 -36.57
CA LYS A 485 2.33 -2.77 -37.96
C LYS A 485 2.70 -1.47 -38.68
N TYR A 486 3.97 -1.37 -39.09
CA TYR A 486 4.48 -0.27 -39.91
C TYR A 486 4.19 -0.47 -41.41
N HIS A 487 4.00 0.63 -42.16
CA HIS A 487 3.62 0.63 -43.58
C HIS A 487 4.81 0.53 -44.56
N ASP A 488 5.85 -0.24 -44.22
CA ASP A 488 7.01 -0.52 -45.09
C ASP A 488 7.03 -2.05 -45.32
N SER A 489 6.93 -2.49 -46.58
CA SER A 489 6.11 -3.68 -46.91
C SER A 489 6.73 -5.06 -46.72
N GLU A 490 8.06 -5.17 -46.53
CA GLU A 490 8.75 -6.46 -46.57
C GLU A 490 9.11 -7.04 -45.18
N ARG A 491 9.08 -6.23 -44.12
CA ARG A 491 9.47 -6.64 -42.75
C ARG A 491 8.53 -6.09 -41.67
N SER A 492 7.22 -6.12 -41.93
CA SER A 492 6.23 -5.54 -41.02
C SER A 492 6.02 -6.40 -39.76
N PHE A 493 6.57 -5.95 -38.63
CA PHE A 493 6.29 -6.53 -37.31
C PHE A 493 4.80 -6.42 -36.94
N ARG A 494 4.32 -7.32 -36.08
CA ARG A 494 3.01 -7.25 -35.42
C ARG A 494 3.06 -8.05 -34.12
N LEU A 495 2.69 -7.44 -32.99
CA LEU A 495 2.44 -8.17 -31.74
C LEU A 495 1.27 -9.16 -31.92
N ILE A 496 1.52 -10.43 -31.60
CA ILE A 496 0.51 -11.50 -31.60
C ILE A 496 0.61 -12.22 -30.26
N GLN A 497 -0.22 -11.81 -29.30
CA GLN A 497 -0.27 -12.35 -27.95
C GLN A 497 -1.72 -12.39 -27.43
N PRO A 498 -2.55 -13.31 -27.94
CA PRO A 498 -3.90 -13.51 -27.42
C PRO A 498 -3.81 -14.11 -26.00
N GLY A 499 -4.54 -13.55 -25.04
CA GLY A 499 -4.41 -13.92 -23.62
C GLY A 499 -3.25 -13.24 -22.89
N LEU A 500 -2.69 -12.13 -23.41
CA LEU A 500 -1.76 -11.27 -22.64
C LEU A 500 -2.43 -10.83 -21.33
N LEU A 501 -1.89 -11.25 -20.19
CA LEU A 501 -2.13 -10.58 -18.91
C LEU A 501 -1.20 -9.37 -18.82
N ALA A 502 -1.78 -8.20 -18.59
CA ALA A 502 -1.10 -6.91 -18.54
C ALA A 502 -1.86 -5.92 -17.65
N ALA A 503 -2.36 -6.37 -16.50
CA ALA A 503 -2.88 -5.50 -15.45
C ALA A 503 -1.77 -4.64 -14.82
N GLY A 504 -2.10 -3.44 -14.34
CA GLY A 504 -1.14 -2.51 -13.72
C GLY A 504 -0.06 -1.96 -14.66
N THR A 505 -0.17 -2.15 -15.97
CA THR A 505 0.82 -1.69 -16.95
C THR A 505 0.52 -0.28 -17.48
N SER A 506 1.56 0.47 -17.81
CA SER A 506 1.45 1.78 -18.46
C SER A 506 1.92 1.69 -19.91
N TRP A 507 1.07 2.05 -20.86
CA TRP A 507 1.31 2.03 -22.30
C TRP A 507 1.08 3.41 -22.93
N GLN A 508 1.32 4.50 -22.18
CA GLN A 508 0.95 5.84 -22.61
C GLN A 508 1.54 6.17 -23.99
N ASN A 509 0.68 6.50 -24.95
CA ASN A 509 1.04 6.80 -26.34
C ASN A 509 1.83 5.67 -27.06
N ALA A 510 1.69 4.41 -26.64
CA ALA A 510 2.29 3.27 -27.34
C ALA A 510 1.58 3.00 -28.69
N ASN A 511 2.29 2.35 -29.61
CA ASN A 511 1.75 1.93 -30.89
C ASN A 511 1.62 0.41 -30.95
N LEU A 512 0.38 -0.09 -30.87
CA LEU A 512 -0.03 -1.48 -30.99
C LEU A 512 -0.96 -1.69 -32.20
N SER A 513 -0.85 -0.85 -33.24
CA SER A 513 -1.71 -0.91 -34.42
C SER A 513 -1.66 -2.28 -35.10
N GLN A 514 -2.82 -2.82 -35.46
CA GLN A 514 -3.01 -4.16 -36.01
C GLN A 514 -2.51 -5.33 -35.13
N ALA A 515 -2.18 -5.12 -33.85
CA ALA A 515 -1.84 -6.21 -32.92
C ALA A 515 -2.99 -7.22 -32.75
N ASN A 516 -2.66 -8.45 -32.38
CA ASN A 516 -3.64 -9.45 -31.95
C ASN A 516 -3.51 -9.69 -30.44
N LEU A 517 -4.50 -9.18 -29.70
CA LEU A 517 -4.63 -9.16 -28.25
C LEU A 517 -5.98 -9.74 -27.81
N ALA A 518 -6.59 -10.63 -28.63
CA ALA A 518 -7.86 -11.27 -28.30
C ALA A 518 -7.76 -12.03 -26.96
N ARG A 519 -8.72 -11.81 -26.06
CA ARG A 519 -8.73 -12.29 -24.65
C ARG A 519 -7.60 -11.75 -23.76
N ALA A 520 -6.90 -10.67 -24.13
CA ALA A 520 -5.97 -10.01 -23.21
C ALA A 520 -6.72 -9.39 -22.01
N SER A 521 -6.10 -9.35 -20.83
CA SER A 521 -6.64 -8.67 -19.64
C SER A 521 -5.72 -7.53 -19.20
N PHE A 522 -6.25 -6.32 -19.17
CA PHE A 522 -5.61 -5.11 -18.66
C PHE A 522 -6.18 -4.67 -17.29
N PHE A 523 -6.88 -5.61 -16.65
CA PHE A 523 -7.53 -5.50 -15.35
C PHE A 523 -7.25 -6.80 -14.57
N ASP A 524 -7.12 -6.67 -13.26
CA ASP A 524 -7.05 -7.77 -12.29
C ASP A 524 -7.80 -7.34 -11.01
N GLU A 525 -8.51 -8.27 -10.37
CA GLU A 525 -9.35 -8.06 -9.18
C GLU A 525 -8.54 -7.83 -7.89
N GLY A 526 -7.20 -7.87 -7.99
CA GLY A 526 -6.30 -7.54 -6.89
C GLY A 526 -6.25 -8.61 -5.78
N PRO A 527 -5.50 -8.31 -4.69
CA PRO A 527 -5.32 -9.24 -3.57
C PRO A 527 -6.61 -9.67 -2.84
N ASP A 528 -7.65 -8.84 -2.90
CA ASP A 528 -8.96 -9.04 -2.29
C ASP A 528 -9.86 -10.03 -3.08
N GLY A 529 -9.63 -10.17 -4.39
CA GLY A 529 -10.38 -11.08 -5.28
C GLY A 529 -11.83 -10.66 -5.50
N LYS A 530 -12.08 -9.35 -5.63
CA LYS A 530 -13.37 -8.78 -6.06
C LYS A 530 -13.12 -7.59 -6.97
N ALA A 531 -13.68 -7.63 -8.17
CA ALA A 531 -13.79 -6.45 -9.00
C ALA A 531 -14.55 -5.31 -8.29
N ASP A 532 -14.26 -4.08 -8.68
CA ASP A 532 -14.84 -2.82 -8.20
C ASP A 532 -14.44 -2.53 -6.72
N SER A 533 -13.25 -2.99 -6.33
CA SER A 533 -12.62 -2.76 -5.03
C SER A 533 -11.74 -1.49 -4.99
N TYR A 534 -11.02 -1.28 -3.88
CA TYR A 534 -9.97 -0.24 -3.79
C TYR A 534 -8.57 -0.75 -4.15
N ASP A 535 -8.42 -2.05 -4.45
CA ASP A 535 -7.15 -2.70 -4.80
C ASP A 535 -7.15 -3.39 -6.17
N ASP A 536 -8.19 -3.15 -6.98
CA ASP A 536 -8.26 -3.40 -8.43
C ASP A 536 -7.01 -2.88 -9.16
N ILE A 537 -6.39 -3.72 -9.97
CA ILE A 537 -5.14 -3.39 -10.68
C ILE A 537 -5.43 -2.94 -12.12
N ILE A 538 -5.62 -1.64 -12.28
CA ILE A 538 -6.02 -0.99 -13.54
C ILE A 538 -4.80 -0.53 -14.35
N SER A 539 -4.81 -0.79 -15.66
CA SER A 539 -3.77 -0.31 -16.60
C SER A 539 -4.08 1.04 -17.25
N ASP A 540 -3.02 1.79 -17.56
CA ASP A 540 -3.08 3.04 -18.31
C ASP A 540 -2.70 2.82 -19.78
N LEU A 541 -3.67 3.03 -20.66
CA LEU A 541 -3.62 2.88 -22.10
C LEU A 541 -3.86 4.24 -22.79
N SER A 542 -3.69 5.36 -22.08
CA SER A 542 -4.02 6.70 -22.58
C SER A 542 -3.20 7.09 -23.82
N GLY A 543 -3.90 7.57 -24.86
CA GLY A 543 -3.33 7.91 -26.16
C GLY A 543 -2.81 6.72 -26.98
N ILE A 544 -3.06 5.47 -26.57
CA ILE A 544 -2.55 4.29 -27.29
C ILE A 544 -3.12 4.19 -28.71
N ASN A 545 -2.30 3.76 -29.66
CA ASN A 545 -2.75 3.44 -31.01
C ASN A 545 -3.01 1.94 -31.16
N LEU A 546 -4.29 1.54 -31.08
CA LEU A 546 -4.80 0.19 -31.32
C LEU A 546 -5.58 0.10 -32.65
N SER A 547 -5.34 1.01 -33.60
CA SER A 547 -6.07 1.02 -34.87
C SER A 547 -5.87 -0.27 -35.67
N GLY A 548 -6.97 -0.89 -36.10
CA GLY A 548 -6.98 -2.20 -36.75
C GLY A 548 -6.58 -3.40 -35.86
N ALA A 549 -6.37 -3.22 -34.55
CA ALA A 549 -6.03 -4.31 -33.63
C ALA A 549 -7.24 -5.23 -33.36
N ARG A 550 -6.96 -6.47 -32.94
CA ARG A 550 -7.96 -7.43 -32.46
C ARG A 550 -7.89 -7.56 -30.95
N LEU A 551 -9.02 -7.31 -30.29
CA LEU A 551 -9.27 -7.27 -28.85
C LEU A 551 -10.58 -8.01 -28.52
N GLU A 552 -11.00 -8.91 -29.41
CA GLU A 552 -12.13 -9.83 -29.26
C GLU A 552 -12.05 -10.56 -27.90
N HIS A 553 -13.12 -10.48 -27.10
CA HIS A 553 -13.20 -10.97 -25.72
C HIS A 553 -12.12 -10.41 -24.74
N ALA A 554 -11.49 -9.27 -25.01
CA ALA A 554 -10.51 -8.68 -24.09
C ALA A 554 -11.19 -8.03 -22.87
N ASN A 555 -10.47 -7.97 -21.75
CA ASN A 555 -10.91 -7.29 -20.53
C ASN A 555 -10.15 -5.98 -20.34
N LEU A 556 -10.89 -4.87 -20.39
CA LEU A 556 -10.45 -3.47 -20.26
C LEU A 556 -11.28 -2.74 -19.17
N GLN A 557 -11.81 -3.47 -18.18
CA GLN A 557 -12.55 -2.90 -17.04
C GLN A 557 -11.70 -1.85 -16.30
N GLY A 558 -12.31 -0.71 -15.97
CA GLY A 558 -11.65 0.45 -15.35
C GLY A 558 -10.53 1.13 -16.17
N ALA A 559 -10.13 0.57 -17.31
CA ALA A 559 -8.90 0.94 -18.01
C ALA A 559 -8.92 2.40 -18.48
N GLN A 560 -7.77 3.08 -18.30
CA GLN A 560 -7.63 4.47 -18.72
C GLN A 560 -7.26 4.52 -20.19
N LEU A 561 -8.23 4.85 -21.03
CA LEU A 561 -8.21 4.81 -22.50
C LEU A 561 -8.42 6.21 -23.11
N SER A 562 -8.12 7.25 -22.33
CA SER A 562 -8.32 8.64 -22.74
C SER A 562 -7.56 8.94 -24.03
N SER A 563 -8.25 9.53 -25.02
CA SER A 563 -7.73 9.79 -26.37
C SER A 563 -7.18 8.57 -27.14
N ALA A 564 -7.48 7.33 -26.73
CA ALA A 564 -7.04 6.12 -27.42
C ALA A 564 -7.61 6.02 -28.85
N ASN A 565 -6.85 5.40 -29.76
CA ASN A 565 -7.21 5.23 -31.17
C ASN A 565 -7.52 3.77 -31.51
N PHE A 566 -8.80 3.45 -31.60
CA PHE A 566 -9.38 2.15 -31.97
C PHE A 566 -9.99 2.14 -33.38
N ARG A 567 -9.62 3.07 -34.27
CA ARG A 567 -10.19 3.14 -35.63
C ARG A 567 -10.04 1.79 -36.34
N ARG A 568 -11.17 1.21 -36.80
CA ARG A 568 -11.25 -0.12 -37.42
C ARG A 568 -10.74 -1.29 -36.54
N ALA A 569 -10.68 -1.12 -35.22
CA ALA A 569 -10.35 -2.21 -34.31
C ALA A 569 -11.53 -3.18 -34.15
N ASP A 570 -11.20 -4.43 -33.86
CA ASP A 570 -12.11 -5.54 -33.58
C ASP A 570 -12.20 -5.71 -32.05
N LEU A 571 -13.26 -5.19 -31.45
CA LEU A 571 -13.58 -5.07 -30.02
C LEU A 571 -14.88 -5.84 -29.68
N ARG A 572 -15.20 -6.88 -30.44
CA ARG A 572 -16.39 -7.71 -30.19
C ARG A 572 -16.29 -8.40 -28.82
N ASP A 573 -17.40 -8.46 -28.10
CA ASP A 573 -17.50 -9.06 -26.77
C ASP A 573 -16.50 -8.48 -25.74
N VAL A 574 -16.03 -7.25 -25.93
CA VAL A 574 -15.04 -6.62 -25.03
C VAL A 574 -15.71 -6.14 -23.73
N ASN A 575 -15.02 -6.32 -22.60
CA ASN A 575 -15.43 -5.71 -21.33
C ASN A 575 -14.73 -4.35 -21.15
N LEU A 576 -15.52 -3.29 -21.00
CA LEU A 576 -15.14 -1.88 -20.85
C LEU A 576 -15.90 -1.22 -19.68
N ALA A 577 -16.49 -2.02 -18.77
CA ALA A 577 -17.17 -1.53 -17.57
C ALA A 577 -16.29 -0.53 -16.80
N TYR A 578 -16.87 0.63 -16.43
CA TYR A 578 -16.18 1.73 -15.73
C TYR A 578 -14.94 2.32 -16.43
N GLY A 579 -14.66 1.93 -17.69
CA GLY A 579 -13.50 2.41 -18.44
C GLY A 579 -13.60 3.89 -18.81
N ASN A 580 -12.44 4.55 -19.00
CA ASN A 580 -12.36 5.96 -19.36
C ASN A 580 -11.86 6.14 -20.80
N LEU A 581 -12.78 6.40 -21.73
CA LEU A 581 -12.58 6.58 -23.16
C LEU A 581 -12.83 8.04 -23.61
N GLU A 582 -12.61 9.04 -22.74
CA GLU A 582 -12.76 10.47 -23.08
C GLU A 582 -12.00 10.81 -24.37
N GLY A 583 -12.67 11.40 -25.36
CA GLY A 583 -12.09 11.79 -26.65
C GLY A 583 -11.62 10.65 -27.57
N ALA A 584 -11.83 9.38 -27.19
CA ALA A 584 -11.33 8.22 -27.95
C ALA A 584 -11.87 8.14 -29.39
N GLN A 585 -11.08 7.52 -30.27
CA GLN A 585 -11.30 7.48 -31.71
C GLN A 585 -11.63 6.07 -32.18
N LEU A 586 -12.91 5.74 -32.31
CA LEU A 586 -13.42 4.40 -32.64
C LEU A 586 -14.13 4.34 -34.00
N THR A 587 -13.85 5.30 -34.90
CA THR A 587 -14.44 5.37 -36.25
C THR A 587 -14.32 4.03 -36.99
N ASN A 588 -15.45 3.48 -37.42
CA ASN A 588 -15.58 2.15 -38.03
C ASN A 588 -15.05 0.96 -37.18
N ALA A 589 -15.03 1.05 -35.84
CA ALA A 589 -14.73 -0.08 -34.98
C ALA A 589 -15.87 -1.12 -34.95
N GLN A 590 -15.58 -2.33 -34.48
CA GLN A 590 -16.55 -3.41 -34.29
C GLN A 590 -16.66 -3.71 -32.79
N LEU A 591 -17.79 -3.35 -32.20
CA LEU A 591 -18.11 -3.35 -30.76
C LEU A 591 -19.40 -4.13 -30.48
N MET A 592 -19.80 -5.06 -31.36
CA MET A 592 -20.93 -5.95 -31.11
C MET A 592 -20.74 -6.67 -29.77
N HIS A 593 -21.82 -6.76 -28.98
CA HIS A 593 -21.82 -7.39 -27.65
C HIS A 593 -20.87 -6.74 -26.61
N VAL A 594 -20.43 -5.49 -26.81
CA VAL A 594 -19.64 -4.74 -25.82
C VAL A 594 -20.37 -4.63 -24.48
N ASN A 595 -19.66 -4.89 -23.38
CA ASN A 595 -20.12 -4.61 -22.01
C ASN A 595 -19.41 -3.35 -21.48
N ALA A 596 -20.09 -2.21 -21.44
CA ALA A 596 -19.54 -0.93 -21.01
C ALA A 596 -20.47 -0.14 -20.04
N PRO A 597 -21.02 -0.76 -18.98
CA PRO A 597 -21.81 -0.03 -17.98
C PRO A 597 -20.96 1.03 -17.25
N ASP A 598 -21.61 2.12 -16.83
CA ASP A 598 -21.06 3.22 -16.01
C ASP A 598 -19.70 3.77 -16.50
N SER A 599 -19.44 3.66 -17.80
CA SER A 599 -18.17 4.04 -18.46
C SER A 599 -18.22 5.44 -19.07
N GLN A 600 -17.05 6.04 -19.32
CA GLN A 600 -16.91 7.46 -19.70
C GLN A 600 -16.42 7.56 -21.15
N TRP A 601 -17.11 8.32 -22.00
CA TRP A 601 -16.85 8.41 -23.46
C TRP A 601 -17.03 9.85 -23.99
N GLN A 602 -16.91 10.86 -23.13
CA GLN A 602 -17.29 12.24 -23.48
C GLN A 602 -16.45 12.76 -24.65
N GLY A 603 -17.11 13.38 -25.65
CA GLY A 603 -16.45 13.89 -26.86
C GLY A 603 -15.82 12.83 -27.79
N SER A 604 -16.02 11.54 -27.53
CA SER A 604 -15.50 10.44 -28.35
C SER A 604 -16.10 10.39 -29.77
N ASN A 605 -15.53 9.55 -30.63
CA ASN A 605 -15.82 9.50 -32.06
C ASN A 605 -16.05 8.05 -32.53
N LEU A 606 -17.31 7.63 -32.56
CA LEU A 606 -17.79 6.31 -32.97
C LEU A 606 -18.50 6.33 -34.34
N VAL A 607 -18.26 7.35 -35.17
CA VAL A 607 -18.86 7.46 -36.50
C VAL A 607 -18.67 6.17 -37.31
N GLY A 608 -19.77 5.58 -37.77
CA GLY A 608 -19.77 4.34 -38.55
C GLY A 608 -19.30 3.08 -37.79
N ALA A 609 -19.23 3.10 -36.46
CA ALA A 609 -18.95 1.91 -35.65
C ALA A 609 -20.21 1.06 -35.45
N ASP A 610 -20.02 -0.22 -35.10
CA ASP A 610 -21.09 -1.18 -34.85
C ASP A 610 -21.08 -1.62 -33.39
N MET A 611 -22.11 -1.25 -32.64
CA MET A 611 -22.38 -1.56 -31.23
C MET A 611 -23.68 -2.36 -31.09
N THR A 612 -24.06 -3.14 -32.11
CA THR A 612 -25.26 -3.99 -32.10
C THR A 612 -25.25 -4.90 -30.87
N GLN A 613 -26.35 -4.91 -30.13
CA GLN A 613 -26.51 -5.65 -28.85
C GLN A 613 -25.46 -5.30 -27.76
N GLY A 614 -24.83 -4.12 -27.81
CA GLY A 614 -23.99 -3.60 -26.74
C GLY A 614 -24.78 -3.13 -25.51
N MET A 615 -24.13 -3.12 -24.34
CA MET A 615 -24.68 -2.70 -23.05
C MET A 615 -23.90 -1.49 -22.50
N LEU A 616 -24.53 -0.33 -22.44
CA LEU A 616 -23.96 0.96 -22.03
C LEU A 616 -24.88 1.68 -21.02
N ASP A 617 -25.51 0.90 -20.14
CA ASP A 617 -26.33 1.41 -19.05
C ASP A 617 -25.48 2.31 -18.12
N GLY A 618 -26.00 3.50 -17.77
CA GLY A 618 -25.29 4.50 -16.93
C GLY A 618 -24.13 5.25 -17.59
N ALA A 619 -23.64 4.82 -18.77
CA ALA A 619 -22.46 5.40 -19.41
C ALA A 619 -22.64 6.88 -19.83
N ASP A 620 -21.57 7.67 -19.75
CA ASP A 620 -21.56 9.10 -20.14
C ASP A 620 -20.88 9.31 -21.50
N LEU A 621 -21.70 9.56 -22.50
CA LEU A 621 -21.35 9.84 -23.89
C LEU A 621 -21.68 11.30 -24.26
N SER A 622 -21.66 12.22 -23.29
CA SER A 622 -21.85 13.66 -23.51
C SER A 622 -21.02 14.17 -24.69
N ARG A 623 -21.68 14.80 -25.68
CA ARG A 623 -21.05 15.32 -26.92
C ARG A 623 -20.31 14.27 -27.79
N ALA A 624 -20.57 12.98 -27.61
CA ALA A 624 -20.01 11.96 -28.49
C ALA A 624 -20.56 12.09 -29.92
N ARG A 625 -19.75 11.69 -30.91
CA ARG A 625 -20.14 11.61 -32.33
C ARG A 625 -20.44 10.17 -32.70
N LEU A 626 -21.71 9.92 -32.96
CA LEU A 626 -22.38 8.63 -33.15
C LEU A 626 -23.09 8.60 -34.52
N ASN A 627 -22.68 9.47 -35.46
CA ASN A 627 -23.27 9.55 -36.80
C ASN A 627 -23.15 8.20 -37.51
N ARG A 628 -24.27 7.67 -38.02
CA ARG A 628 -24.33 6.34 -38.66
C ARG A 628 -23.75 5.21 -37.79
N LEU A 629 -23.93 5.29 -36.47
CA LEU A 629 -23.67 4.15 -35.60
C LEU A 629 -24.69 3.04 -35.89
N GLU A 630 -24.23 1.81 -36.07
CA GLU A 630 -25.10 0.63 -36.05
C GLU A 630 -25.22 0.18 -34.60
N ALA A 631 -26.41 0.26 -33.99
CA ALA A 631 -26.61 -0.05 -32.58
C ALA A 631 -28.02 -0.63 -32.31
N ALA A 632 -28.52 -1.45 -33.24
CA ALA A 632 -29.77 -2.17 -33.05
C ALA A 632 -29.74 -3.05 -31.80
N HIS A 633 -30.86 -3.10 -31.07
CA HIS A 633 -31.06 -3.91 -29.86
C HIS A 633 -30.02 -3.69 -28.74
N SER A 634 -29.36 -2.53 -28.71
CA SER A 634 -28.43 -2.13 -27.64
C SER A 634 -29.15 -1.51 -26.43
N SER A 635 -28.50 -1.48 -25.27
CA SER A 635 -29.02 -0.86 -24.04
C SER A 635 -28.18 0.33 -23.59
N TRP A 636 -28.87 1.39 -23.18
CA TRP A 636 -28.37 2.71 -22.77
C TRP A 636 -29.20 3.23 -21.58
N THR A 637 -29.65 2.34 -20.70
CA THR A 637 -30.55 2.64 -19.59
C THR A 637 -29.88 3.67 -18.67
N LYS A 638 -30.52 4.82 -18.43
CA LYS A 638 -29.98 5.96 -17.66
C LYS A 638 -28.68 6.57 -18.22
N ALA A 639 -28.27 6.25 -19.45
CA ALA A 639 -27.06 6.81 -20.04
C ALA A 639 -27.13 8.34 -20.16
N ILE A 640 -25.97 8.99 -20.04
CA ILE A 640 -25.81 10.44 -20.09
C ILE A 640 -25.33 10.81 -21.49
N LEU A 641 -26.26 11.30 -22.32
CA LEU A 641 -26.08 11.61 -23.74
C LEU A 641 -26.50 13.06 -24.13
N PRO A 642 -26.27 14.10 -23.30
CA PRO A 642 -26.57 15.47 -23.71
C PRO A 642 -25.67 15.89 -24.87
N GLN A 643 -26.26 16.58 -25.85
CA GLN A 643 -25.56 17.13 -27.03
C GLN A 643 -24.84 16.08 -27.91
N SER A 644 -25.22 14.79 -27.84
CA SER A 644 -24.67 13.72 -28.69
C SER A 644 -25.24 13.75 -30.11
N ASP A 645 -24.42 13.46 -31.12
CA ASP A 645 -24.78 13.46 -32.54
C ASP A 645 -24.99 12.03 -33.06
N TRP A 646 -26.25 11.64 -33.29
CA TRP A 646 -26.70 10.33 -33.80
C TRP A 646 -27.18 10.39 -35.26
N VAL A 647 -26.78 11.41 -36.05
CA VAL A 647 -27.36 11.65 -37.39
C VAL A 647 -27.23 10.41 -38.29
N GLY A 648 -28.37 9.88 -38.74
CA GLY A 648 -28.47 8.67 -39.55
C GLY A 648 -28.05 7.36 -38.87
N ALA A 649 -28.05 7.27 -37.53
CA ALA A 649 -27.79 6.03 -36.79
C ALA A 649 -28.94 5.01 -36.90
N ASN A 650 -28.60 3.72 -36.76
CA ASN A 650 -29.54 2.62 -36.65
C ASN A 650 -29.70 2.20 -35.19
N LEU A 651 -30.88 2.43 -34.63
CA LEU A 651 -31.23 2.21 -33.22
C LEU A 651 -32.52 1.39 -33.07
N ILE A 652 -32.80 0.52 -34.06
CA ILE A 652 -33.98 -0.34 -34.09
C ILE A 652 -34.01 -1.21 -32.82
N GLY A 653 -35.11 -1.10 -32.06
CA GLY A 653 -35.30 -1.80 -30.79
C GLY A 653 -34.27 -1.50 -29.70
N ALA A 654 -33.53 -0.38 -29.77
CA ALA A 654 -32.61 0.03 -28.72
C ALA A 654 -33.35 0.54 -27.46
N ASN A 655 -32.69 0.46 -26.29
CA ASN A 655 -33.28 0.79 -25.00
C ASN A 655 -32.60 2.00 -24.35
N PHE A 656 -33.30 3.12 -24.26
CA PHE A 656 -32.88 4.38 -23.63
C PHE A 656 -33.76 4.73 -22.41
N GLU A 657 -34.30 3.75 -21.66
CA GLU A 657 -35.15 4.05 -20.49
C GLU A 657 -34.39 4.96 -19.50
N GLN A 658 -35.04 6.05 -19.07
CA GLN A 658 -34.48 7.05 -18.14
C GLN A 658 -33.19 7.77 -18.64
N ALA A 659 -32.81 7.64 -19.91
CA ALA A 659 -31.61 8.29 -20.44
C ALA A 659 -31.74 9.82 -20.55
N ASN A 660 -30.63 10.54 -20.39
CA ASN A 660 -30.53 12.00 -20.56
C ASN A 660 -30.07 12.33 -21.98
N LEU A 661 -30.99 12.76 -22.85
CA LEU A 661 -30.78 13.01 -24.27
C LEU A 661 -30.99 14.49 -24.64
N VAL A 662 -30.75 15.40 -23.69
CA VAL A 662 -31.03 16.83 -23.85
C VAL A 662 -30.17 17.41 -24.99
N SER A 663 -30.83 18.03 -25.97
CA SER A 663 -30.22 18.56 -27.19
C SER A 663 -29.45 17.52 -28.04
N ALA A 664 -29.75 16.22 -27.93
CA ALA A 664 -29.21 15.21 -28.83
C ALA A 664 -29.77 15.36 -30.26
N ASP A 665 -28.98 14.99 -31.28
CA ASP A 665 -29.39 15.05 -32.69
C ASP A 665 -29.60 13.65 -33.28
N PHE A 666 -30.86 13.28 -33.52
CA PHE A 666 -31.30 12.03 -34.13
C PHE A 666 -31.81 12.24 -35.57
N HIS A 667 -31.41 13.29 -36.27
CA HIS A 667 -31.92 13.56 -37.62
C HIS A 667 -31.67 12.38 -38.58
N GLY A 668 -32.76 11.87 -39.17
CA GLY A 668 -32.73 10.71 -40.06
C GLY A 668 -32.37 9.37 -39.40
N ALA A 669 -32.38 9.27 -38.07
CA ALA A 669 -32.10 8.03 -37.35
C ALA A 669 -33.26 7.02 -37.44
N GLN A 670 -32.94 5.74 -37.47
CA GLN A 670 -33.90 4.63 -37.45
C GLN A 670 -34.18 4.24 -36.00
N LEU A 671 -35.40 4.52 -35.51
CA LEU A 671 -35.81 4.36 -34.11
C LEU A 671 -37.01 3.41 -33.96
N ASP A 672 -37.22 2.51 -34.94
CA ASP A 672 -38.34 1.57 -34.99
C ASP A 672 -38.30 0.64 -33.76
N GLY A 673 -39.35 0.66 -32.93
CA GLY A 673 -39.44 -0.10 -31.69
C GLY A 673 -38.55 0.38 -30.54
N VAL A 674 -37.93 1.57 -30.62
CA VAL A 674 -37.06 2.11 -29.55
C VAL A 674 -37.82 2.33 -28.23
N ASN A 675 -37.14 2.16 -27.10
CA ASN A 675 -37.67 2.51 -25.78
C ASN A 675 -37.07 3.82 -25.26
N PHE A 676 -37.87 4.90 -25.19
CA PHE A 676 -37.51 6.18 -24.55
C PHE A 676 -38.33 6.44 -23.28
N GLU A 677 -38.86 5.40 -22.61
CA GLU A 677 -39.68 5.60 -21.42
C GLU A 677 -38.93 6.37 -20.33
N ARG A 678 -39.57 7.44 -19.83
CA ARG A 678 -38.99 8.40 -18.86
C ARG A 678 -37.69 9.10 -19.30
N ALA A 679 -37.28 9.01 -20.56
CA ALA A 679 -36.08 9.69 -21.06
C ALA A 679 -36.29 11.22 -21.18
N ASP A 680 -35.19 11.97 -21.17
CA ASP A 680 -35.21 13.44 -21.30
C ASP A 680 -34.71 13.88 -22.68
N LEU A 681 -35.64 14.04 -23.63
CA LEU A 681 -35.41 14.47 -25.02
C LEU A 681 -35.66 15.98 -25.21
N ARG A 682 -35.53 16.79 -24.15
CA ARG A 682 -35.70 18.25 -24.28
C ARG A 682 -34.77 18.83 -25.34
N GLN A 683 -35.31 19.68 -26.20
CA GLN A 683 -34.58 20.33 -27.31
C GLN A 683 -33.93 19.37 -28.33
N ALA A 684 -34.22 18.06 -28.29
CA ALA A 684 -33.66 17.09 -29.23
C ALA A 684 -34.12 17.36 -30.67
N ASN A 685 -33.26 17.06 -31.64
CA ASN A 685 -33.58 17.08 -33.06
C ASN A 685 -34.00 15.66 -33.48
N LEU A 686 -35.29 15.45 -33.76
CA LEU A 686 -35.87 14.17 -34.21
C LEU A 686 -36.39 14.28 -35.65
N ARG A 687 -35.85 15.22 -36.42
CA ARG A 687 -36.30 15.51 -37.79
C ARG A 687 -36.10 14.32 -38.72
N ASP A 688 -37.12 14.00 -39.50
CA ASP A 688 -37.09 12.91 -40.49
C ASP A 688 -36.71 11.54 -39.89
N ALA A 689 -36.84 11.37 -38.57
CA ALA A 689 -36.50 10.15 -37.83
C ALA A 689 -37.68 9.17 -37.75
N ASP A 690 -37.38 7.87 -37.70
CA ASP A 690 -38.38 6.80 -37.79
C ASP A 690 -38.79 6.26 -36.42
N LEU A 691 -39.81 6.85 -35.80
CA LEU A 691 -40.34 6.54 -34.47
C LEU A 691 -41.50 5.52 -34.48
N ARG A 692 -41.61 4.70 -35.54
CA ARG A 692 -42.60 3.60 -35.58
C ARG A 692 -42.43 2.68 -34.37
N GLN A 693 -43.54 2.20 -33.81
CA GLN A 693 -43.60 1.35 -32.61
C GLN A 693 -42.89 1.89 -31.33
N ALA A 694 -42.38 3.12 -31.32
CA ALA A 694 -41.60 3.66 -30.20
C ALA A 694 -42.41 3.75 -28.90
N ARG A 695 -41.76 3.43 -27.77
CA ARG A 695 -42.31 3.59 -26.41
C ARG A 695 -41.86 4.92 -25.83
N LEU A 696 -42.79 5.85 -25.68
CA LEU A 696 -42.53 7.21 -25.22
C LEU A 696 -43.13 7.49 -23.82
N THR A 697 -43.65 6.48 -23.11
CA THR A 697 -44.34 6.64 -21.82
C THR A 697 -43.56 7.48 -20.82
N GLY A 698 -44.07 8.66 -20.46
CA GLY A 698 -43.44 9.58 -19.51
C GLY A 698 -42.18 10.31 -20.02
N VAL A 699 -41.87 10.28 -21.32
CA VAL A 699 -40.75 11.01 -21.93
C VAL A 699 -40.94 12.54 -21.82
N ASN A 700 -39.85 13.29 -21.74
CA ASN A 700 -39.86 14.76 -21.79
C ASN A 700 -39.41 15.27 -23.16
N LEU A 701 -40.35 15.72 -24.00
CA LEU A 701 -40.09 16.21 -25.36
C LEU A 701 -40.10 17.75 -25.48
N ALA A 702 -40.06 18.50 -24.38
CA ALA A 702 -40.23 19.96 -24.45
C ALA A 702 -39.18 20.63 -25.35
N ASP A 703 -39.66 21.43 -26.31
CA ASP A 703 -38.88 22.11 -27.35
C ASP A 703 -38.15 21.17 -28.35
N ALA A 704 -38.43 19.87 -28.40
CA ALA A 704 -37.92 18.97 -29.46
C ALA A 704 -38.45 19.36 -30.86
N ASP A 705 -37.77 18.97 -31.94
CA ASP A 705 -38.20 19.16 -33.34
C ASP A 705 -38.59 17.81 -33.98
N LEU A 706 -39.86 17.65 -34.35
CA LEU A 706 -40.42 16.43 -34.99
C LEU A 706 -40.68 16.57 -36.50
N ALA A 707 -40.17 17.61 -37.19
CA ALA A 707 -40.49 17.80 -38.61
C ALA A 707 -40.15 16.56 -39.45
N GLY A 708 -41.15 15.95 -40.10
CA GLY A 708 -40.97 14.77 -40.93
C GLY A 708 -40.82 13.43 -40.19
N ALA A 709 -40.85 13.42 -38.84
CA ALA A 709 -40.74 12.20 -38.05
C ALA A 709 -41.92 11.23 -38.30
N ILE A 710 -41.63 9.94 -38.42
CA ILE A 710 -42.60 8.91 -38.80
C ILE A 710 -43.10 8.18 -37.55
N PHE A 711 -44.42 8.07 -37.38
CA PHE A 711 -45.04 7.38 -36.24
C PHE A 711 -45.90 6.17 -36.62
N ASP A 712 -46.41 6.13 -37.86
CA ASP A 712 -47.19 5.03 -38.42
C ASP A 712 -46.44 4.38 -39.61
N ASP A 713 -46.88 3.20 -40.04
CA ASP A 713 -46.31 2.46 -41.17
C ASP A 713 -46.81 2.97 -42.55
N GLY A 714 -47.49 4.11 -42.58
CA GLY A 714 -48.15 4.64 -43.77
C GLY A 714 -49.35 3.84 -44.26
N THR A 715 -49.80 2.79 -43.55
CA THR A 715 -50.96 2.00 -43.98
C THR A 715 -52.25 2.81 -43.83
N ARG A 716 -52.69 3.37 -44.96
CA ARG A 716 -53.99 4.01 -45.06
C ARG A 716 -55.08 2.99 -44.74
N VAL A 717 -55.81 3.20 -43.65
CA VAL A 717 -57.14 2.61 -43.42
C VAL A 717 -58.16 3.29 -44.34
N THR A 718 -57.92 3.25 -45.64
CA THR A 718 -58.83 3.74 -46.68
C THR A 718 -59.98 2.76 -46.88
N GLY A 719 -60.99 2.90 -46.02
CA GLY A 719 -62.35 2.40 -46.27
C GLY A 719 -62.49 0.88 -46.38
N SER A 720 -62.39 0.17 -45.26
CA SER A 720 -62.92 -1.19 -45.17
C SER A 720 -63.72 -1.38 -43.87
N PHE A 721 -64.91 -1.96 -44.00
CA PHE A 721 -65.87 -2.20 -42.91
C PHE A 721 -65.51 -3.50 -42.16
N ILE A 722 -64.30 -3.55 -41.59
CA ILE A 722 -63.78 -4.70 -40.83
C ILE A 722 -63.45 -4.25 -39.41
N THR A 723 -63.83 -5.08 -38.44
CA THR A 723 -63.61 -4.84 -37.00
C THR A 723 -62.13 -4.67 -36.68
N PRO A 724 -61.76 -3.78 -35.73
CA PRO A 724 -60.37 -3.56 -35.35
C PRO A 724 -59.83 -4.77 -34.58
N ASN A 725 -59.26 -5.73 -35.32
CA ASN A 725 -58.64 -6.92 -34.74
C ASN A 725 -57.37 -7.35 -35.51
N ALA A 726 -56.57 -6.35 -35.91
CA ALA A 726 -55.13 -6.51 -36.07
C ALA A 726 -54.47 -6.09 -34.75
N GLN A 727 -53.50 -6.88 -34.27
CA GLN A 727 -52.96 -6.74 -32.90
C GLN A 727 -51.93 -5.60 -32.78
N LEU A 728 -52.40 -4.35 -32.90
CA LEU A 728 -51.64 -3.15 -32.54
C LEU A 728 -51.53 -3.05 -31.01
N ASN A 729 -50.64 -3.86 -30.42
CA ASN A 729 -50.29 -3.83 -28.99
C ASN A 729 -49.47 -2.58 -28.59
N THR A 730 -49.51 -1.51 -29.39
CA THR A 730 -48.92 -0.19 -29.15
C THR A 730 -49.85 0.76 -28.38
N ALA A 731 -51.08 0.34 -28.06
CA ALA A 731 -52.21 1.19 -27.63
C ALA A 731 -52.00 2.14 -26.43
N ASN A 732 -50.89 2.03 -25.69
CA ASN A 732 -50.54 2.93 -24.58
C ASN A 732 -49.22 3.71 -24.79
N SER A 733 -48.49 3.53 -25.93
CA SER A 733 -47.08 3.97 -26.04
C SER A 733 -46.88 5.49 -26.05
N LEU A 734 -47.93 6.26 -26.38
CA LEU A 734 -47.98 7.73 -26.31
C LEU A 734 -48.89 8.23 -25.18
N GLN A 735 -49.46 7.35 -24.36
CA GLN A 735 -50.50 7.69 -23.38
C GLN A 735 -49.98 8.67 -22.32
N GLY A 736 -50.59 9.85 -22.24
CA GLY A 736 -50.21 10.90 -21.30
C GLY A 736 -48.90 11.64 -21.62
N VAL A 737 -48.27 11.36 -22.77
CA VAL A 737 -47.04 12.04 -23.20
C VAL A 737 -47.36 13.48 -23.60
N ASN A 738 -46.55 14.44 -23.14
CA ASN A 738 -46.82 15.86 -23.33
C ASN A 738 -46.13 16.43 -24.58
N PHE A 739 -46.90 16.64 -25.64
CA PHE A 739 -46.45 17.23 -26.91
C PHE A 739 -46.66 18.75 -26.99
N SER A 740 -47.24 19.41 -25.97
CA SER A 740 -47.65 20.83 -26.02
C SER A 740 -46.55 21.86 -26.29
N ARG A 741 -45.27 21.47 -26.17
CA ARG A 741 -44.08 22.30 -26.47
C ARG A 741 -43.21 21.77 -27.59
N VAL A 742 -43.68 20.78 -28.34
CA VAL A 742 -42.91 20.18 -29.44
C VAL A 742 -43.06 21.03 -30.70
N ARG A 743 -41.98 21.15 -31.48
CA ARG A 743 -41.91 21.97 -32.69
C ARG A 743 -42.20 21.14 -33.94
N ASN A 744 -42.75 21.81 -34.94
CA ASN A 744 -42.94 21.34 -36.32
C ASN A 744 -43.78 20.05 -36.48
N ILE A 745 -44.73 19.79 -35.58
CA ILE A 745 -45.72 18.71 -35.74
C ILE A 745 -46.67 19.04 -36.91
N ASP A 746 -46.82 18.10 -37.85
CA ASP A 746 -47.78 18.17 -38.95
C ASP A 746 -49.18 17.62 -38.59
N VAL A 747 -50.16 17.81 -39.48
CA VAL A 747 -51.56 17.43 -39.24
C VAL A 747 -51.77 15.92 -39.09
N ARG A 748 -50.98 15.08 -39.78
CA ARG A 748 -51.06 13.61 -39.65
C ARG A 748 -50.43 13.15 -38.34
N GLN A 749 -49.22 13.64 -38.05
CA GLN A 749 -48.53 13.38 -36.78
C GLN A 749 -49.43 13.76 -35.60
N LEU A 750 -50.03 14.95 -35.64
CA LEU A 750 -50.96 15.43 -34.62
C LEU A 750 -52.17 14.49 -34.46
N ASN A 751 -52.82 14.09 -35.56
CA ASN A 751 -53.95 13.16 -35.50
C ASN A 751 -53.55 11.83 -34.85
N TYR A 752 -52.41 11.25 -35.24
CA TYR A 752 -51.91 10.01 -34.64
C TYR A 752 -51.63 10.17 -33.13
N ILE A 753 -50.92 11.25 -32.75
CA ILE A 753 -50.61 11.58 -31.34
C ILE A 753 -51.89 11.68 -30.50
N CYS A 754 -52.92 12.36 -30.99
CA CYS A 754 -54.19 12.50 -30.26
C CYS A 754 -54.94 11.16 -30.13
N VAL A 755 -54.97 10.34 -31.19
CA VAL A 755 -55.63 9.03 -31.18
C VAL A 755 -54.95 8.04 -30.23
N GLN A 756 -53.62 8.10 -30.08
CA GLN A 756 -52.85 7.28 -29.14
C GLN A 756 -52.77 7.87 -27.70
N GLY A 757 -53.62 8.85 -27.37
CA GLY A 757 -53.73 9.40 -26.02
C GLY A 757 -52.63 10.38 -25.60
N GLY A 758 -51.91 10.96 -26.55
CA GLY A 758 -50.93 12.03 -26.30
C GLY A 758 -51.58 13.40 -26.03
N ILE A 759 -50.92 14.23 -25.23
CA ILE A 759 -51.44 15.52 -24.77
C ILE A 759 -50.91 16.65 -25.66
N HIS A 760 -51.78 17.25 -26.48
CA HIS A 760 -51.49 18.46 -27.26
C HIS A 760 -52.69 19.43 -27.27
N PRO A 761 -52.51 20.76 -27.19
CA PRO A 761 -53.62 21.73 -27.09
C PRO A 761 -54.63 21.71 -28.26
N SER A 762 -54.22 21.21 -29.43
CA SER A 762 -55.11 21.04 -30.59
C SER A 762 -55.90 19.74 -30.59
N CYS A 763 -55.62 18.76 -29.71
CA CYS A 763 -56.36 17.49 -29.71
C CYS A 763 -57.84 17.67 -29.38
N GLN A 764 -58.18 18.55 -28.43
CA GLN A 764 -59.57 18.85 -28.11
C GLN A 764 -60.31 19.37 -29.36
N LYS A 765 -59.72 20.35 -30.06
CA LYS A 765 -60.26 20.93 -31.30
C LYS A 765 -60.40 19.93 -32.46
N LEU A 766 -59.71 18.79 -32.42
CA LEU A 766 -59.84 17.73 -33.41
C LEU A 766 -60.96 16.75 -33.05
N MET A 767 -61.21 16.52 -31.76
CA MET A 767 -62.39 15.77 -31.29
C MET A 767 -63.66 16.60 -31.45
N ASP A 768 -63.64 17.88 -31.04
CA ASP A 768 -64.73 18.86 -31.21
C ASP A 768 -65.12 19.12 -32.69
N ALA A 769 -64.34 18.60 -33.65
CA ALA A 769 -64.55 18.71 -35.09
C ALA A 769 -64.74 17.35 -35.79
N ALA A 770 -64.84 16.27 -35.01
CA ALA A 770 -65.15 14.92 -35.46
C ALA A 770 -66.53 14.43 -34.97
N GLU A 771 -67.14 15.13 -34.00
CA GLU A 771 -68.57 15.06 -33.64
C GLU A 771 -69.45 15.91 -34.58
#